data_AF-A0A1H6K1G6-F1
#
_entry.id   AF-A0A1H6K1G6-F1
#
_cell.length_a   1.000
_cell.length_b   1.000
_cell.length_c   1.000
_cell.angle_alpha   90.00
_cell.angle_beta   90.00
_cell.angle_gamma   90.00
#
_symmetry.space_group_name_H-M   'P 1'
#
loop_
_entity.id
_entity.type
_entity.pdbx_description
1 polymer ?
#
loop_
_entity_poly.entity_id
_entity_poly.type
_entity_poly.pdbx_seq_one_letter_code
_entity_poly.pdbx_strand_id
1 'polypeptide(L)'
;KRLLEFFDRDLVEVIHYRQYTSLSKKLYRLLYLDEHLPETEEWDEVDDDELEAAYDEIVDLYEREKSTAPKRNESQLEEKFIRPMFRKLGIPFEVEESTSRTQRRPDYGFFETEDAARDAFERREGGGDFYENAVAVADAKRWGRPLDTRGSGEHERDFENPSYQIHVYLQETPARWAVLTDGKKWRLYYGPTSHRLDSYYEIDLPTVLEKGDIEDFKYFYLFFRHSAFLEDAGGDCFLDDVYGESNVFAQELGEDLQDNIYEAIKILSEGYLQYPDNDLNEDDLGIIHDSSLIYLYRLIFILYAEAEGRDLLDTDNEIYEESYSLNALKQEIAEELDSGDPKYRDWQDNLSSRLDELFELIDQGSKSRGIPKEDLHIPAYNGGLFRTDPDEDDGAEARFLAEQTVGDAYLARVVELLTRSQQSNSGGKIFVDYSSLDVRHLGSIYEGLLEYQLHVADRPLTVDDGEYVKAEESDNIVVEAGEVYLTTGSGERKATGSYYTPEYVVEYIVDETLGPLVNDIREELVGQTTYRKGDEEAGTFADEFAERVFDLKILDPAMGSGHFLTSAVDYLAREIIDAQERQAAQQGVETVEEDHDINWARRKVAQRCIYGVDLNPLATELAKVSLWLRTLAAEQPLAFLDHHLKTGNSLVGSDIEDVLTNGDSGTNDGQLTLQESFAHTRQQAIEHVMDRFQDLLSIDNETLEDAKEMEDVYDKVREDSLYQNLLAMVNVHTAEQFGLDVPIVAIRTIGTECCTVSNGPSRRNLRRRTPRR
;
A
#
# COMPACT_ATOMS: atom_id res chain seq x y z
N LYS A 1 3.68 -41.96 3.34
CA LYS A 1 2.75 -41.79 2.19
C LYS A 1 1.36 -41.40 2.68
N ARG A 2 0.45 -42.30 3.09
CA ARG A 2 -0.85 -41.88 3.68
C ARG A 2 -0.83 -41.12 5.02
N LEU A 3 0.29 -41.13 5.74
CA LEU A 3 0.51 -40.37 6.98
C LEU A 3 1.28 -39.05 6.75
N LEU A 4 1.81 -38.83 5.54
CA LEU A 4 2.47 -37.57 5.14
C LEU A 4 1.48 -36.68 4.36
N GLU A 5 0.59 -37.30 3.56
CA GLU A 5 -0.56 -36.63 2.93
C GLU A 5 -1.61 -36.09 3.93
N PHE A 6 -1.53 -36.44 5.21
CA PHE A 6 -2.46 -35.98 6.25
C PHE A 6 -1.93 -34.71 6.95
N PHE A 7 -0.61 -34.60 7.18
CA PHE A 7 -0.03 -33.46 7.90
C PHE A 7 0.08 -32.18 7.04
N ASP A 8 0.31 -32.29 5.72
CA ASP A 8 0.41 -31.11 4.82
C ASP A 8 -0.95 -30.51 4.42
N ARG A 9 -1.98 -31.36 4.27
CA ARG A 9 -3.35 -30.87 4.01
C ARG A 9 -3.94 -30.19 5.22
N ASP A 10 -3.66 -30.71 6.42
CA ASP A 10 -4.14 -30.11 7.66
C ASP A 10 -3.48 -28.73 7.87
N LEU A 11 -2.23 -28.48 7.50
CA LEU A 11 -1.62 -27.15 7.67
C LEU A 11 -2.17 -26.10 6.68
N VAL A 12 -2.35 -26.48 5.41
CA VAL A 12 -2.94 -25.57 4.39
C VAL A 12 -4.45 -25.38 4.62
N GLU A 13 -5.19 -26.41 5.06
CA GLU A 13 -6.57 -26.21 5.54
C GLU A 13 -6.60 -25.41 6.85
N VAL A 14 -5.68 -25.60 7.80
CA VAL A 14 -5.69 -24.83 9.06
C VAL A 14 -5.38 -23.35 8.81
N ILE A 15 -4.38 -23.02 7.99
CA ILE A 15 -4.05 -21.64 7.60
C ILE A 15 -5.18 -21.03 6.77
N HIS A 16 -5.72 -21.75 5.79
CA HIS A 16 -6.77 -21.23 4.92
C HIS A 16 -8.15 -21.15 5.61
N TYR A 17 -8.39 -21.91 6.69
CA TYR A 17 -9.68 -21.92 7.41
C TYR A 17 -9.69 -21.11 8.71
N ARG A 18 -8.55 -20.87 9.39
CA ARG A 18 -8.48 -19.91 10.52
C ARG A 18 -8.82 -18.47 10.11
N GLN A 19 -8.63 -18.19 8.84
CA GLN A 19 -9.00 -16.94 8.19
C GLN A 19 -10.51 -16.61 8.28
N TYR A 20 -11.39 -17.61 8.48
CA TYR A 20 -12.83 -17.39 8.73
C TYR A 20 -13.17 -17.12 10.21
N THR A 21 -12.27 -17.44 11.14
CA THR A 21 -12.48 -17.34 12.59
C THR A 21 -11.79 -16.13 13.23
N SER A 22 -10.60 -15.75 12.75
CA SER A 22 -9.87 -14.56 13.20
C SER A 22 -9.19 -13.80 12.07
N LEU A 23 -9.23 -12.47 12.13
CA LEU A 23 -8.64 -11.55 11.16
C LEU A 23 -7.77 -10.53 11.90
N SER A 24 -6.46 -10.51 11.64
CA SER A 24 -5.59 -9.41 12.07
C SER A 24 -5.42 -8.40 10.94
N LYS A 25 -6.06 -7.24 11.04
CA LYS A 25 -5.87 -6.15 10.09
C LYS A 25 -4.77 -5.23 10.63
N LYS A 26 -3.53 -5.41 10.15
CA LYS A 26 -2.37 -4.54 10.42
C LYS A 26 -1.96 -4.35 11.89
N LEU A 27 -2.57 -5.05 12.86
CA LEU A 27 -2.19 -4.95 14.28
C LEU A 27 -1.10 -5.98 14.62
N TYR A 28 -1.37 -7.25 14.36
CA TYR A 28 -0.41 -8.36 14.46
C TYR A 28 -0.13 -8.95 13.07
N ARG A 29 1.01 -9.63 12.93
CA ARG A 29 1.33 -10.43 11.75
C ARG A 29 0.68 -11.80 11.88
N LEU A 30 -0.13 -12.20 10.91
CA LEU A 30 -0.85 -13.48 10.93
C LEU A 30 0.12 -14.65 11.03
N LEU A 31 1.19 -14.64 10.24
CA LEU A 31 2.22 -15.70 10.30
C LEU A 31 2.85 -15.85 11.70
N TYR A 32 3.08 -14.76 12.43
CA TYR A 32 3.56 -14.85 13.81
C TYR A 32 2.50 -15.50 14.71
N LEU A 33 1.23 -15.09 14.58
CA LEU A 33 0.13 -15.66 15.37
C LEU A 33 -0.04 -17.16 15.11
N ASP A 34 0.14 -17.61 13.86
CA ASP A 34 -0.10 -19.00 13.50
C ASP A 34 1.10 -19.92 13.75
N GLU A 35 2.33 -19.44 13.56
CA GLU A 35 3.55 -20.28 13.59
C GLU A 35 4.43 -20.05 14.81
N HIS A 36 4.36 -18.88 15.45
CA HIS A 36 5.24 -18.56 16.58
C HIS A 36 4.51 -18.45 17.90
N LEU A 37 3.35 -17.81 17.94
CA LEU A 37 2.57 -17.74 19.18
C LEU A 37 2.31 -19.13 19.78
N PRO A 38 1.99 -20.20 19.02
CA PRO A 38 1.80 -21.54 19.59
C PRO A 38 3.07 -22.18 20.18
N GLU A 39 4.26 -21.65 19.86
CA GLU A 39 5.54 -22.10 20.40
C GLU A 39 5.98 -21.30 21.65
N THR A 40 5.23 -20.24 22.03
CA THR A 40 5.54 -19.38 23.18
C THR A 40 5.17 -20.01 24.52
N GLU A 41 5.84 -19.61 25.60
CA GLU A 41 5.52 -20.11 26.95
C GLU A 41 4.11 -19.66 27.37
N GLU A 42 3.69 -18.47 26.97
CA GLU A 42 2.39 -17.85 27.25
C GLU A 42 1.22 -18.65 26.66
N TRP A 43 1.43 -19.28 25.50
CA TRP A 43 0.47 -20.20 24.90
C TRP A 43 0.34 -21.47 25.73
N ASP A 44 1.46 -22.06 26.13
CA ASP A 44 1.50 -23.30 26.93
C ASP A 44 1.10 -23.11 28.40
N GLU A 45 1.15 -21.88 28.91
CA GLU A 45 0.73 -21.55 30.29
C GLU A 45 -0.77 -21.76 30.53
N VAL A 46 -1.60 -21.74 29.48
CA VAL A 46 -3.03 -22.00 29.61
C VAL A 46 -3.29 -23.49 29.68
N ASP A 47 -3.70 -23.95 30.85
CA ASP A 47 -4.06 -25.34 31.08
C ASP A 47 -5.27 -25.75 30.24
N ASP A 48 -5.18 -26.91 29.57
CA ASP A 48 -6.25 -27.42 28.70
C ASP A 48 -7.58 -27.60 29.45
N ASP A 49 -7.56 -27.98 30.74
CA ASP A 49 -8.79 -28.14 31.54
C ASP A 49 -9.43 -26.76 31.83
N GLU A 50 -8.63 -25.71 32.03
CA GLU A 50 -9.11 -24.34 32.18
C GLU A 50 -9.75 -23.83 30.88
N LEU A 51 -9.10 -24.08 29.75
CA LEU A 51 -9.57 -23.68 28.43
C LEU A 51 -10.87 -24.40 28.06
N GLU A 52 -10.96 -25.72 28.27
CA GLU A 52 -12.18 -26.50 28.04
C GLU A 52 -13.34 -26.00 28.92
N ALA A 53 -13.07 -25.71 30.20
CA ALA A 53 -14.08 -25.17 31.10
C ALA A 53 -14.58 -23.79 30.64
N ALA A 54 -13.68 -22.90 30.21
CA ALA A 54 -14.03 -21.60 29.66
C ALA A 54 -14.83 -21.73 28.35
N TYR A 55 -14.44 -22.66 27.47
CA TYR A 55 -15.11 -22.97 26.21
C TYR A 55 -16.57 -23.39 26.45
N ASP A 56 -16.78 -24.42 27.28
CA ASP A 56 -18.12 -24.92 27.62
C ASP A 56 -19.00 -23.82 28.20
N GLU A 57 -18.42 -23.02 29.10
CA GLU A 57 -19.10 -21.91 29.74
C GLU A 57 -19.56 -20.82 28.77
N ILE A 58 -18.75 -20.52 27.75
CA ILE A 58 -19.02 -19.52 26.72
C ILE A 58 -19.97 -20.07 25.65
N VAL A 59 -19.82 -21.33 25.24
CA VAL A 59 -20.77 -22.01 24.35
C VAL A 59 -22.17 -22.05 24.98
N ASP A 60 -22.28 -22.37 26.26
CA ASP A 60 -23.56 -22.37 26.97
C ASP A 60 -24.23 -20.98 26.98
N LEU A 61 -23.43 -19.91 27.11
CA LEU A 61 -23.92 -18.54 27.01
C LEU A 61 -24.37 -18.22 25.57
N TYR A 62 -23.57 -18.59 24.57
CA TYR A 62 -23.87 -18.40 23.16
C TYR A 62 -25.13 -19.14 22.73
N GLU A 63 -25.25 -20.44 22.99
CA GLU A 63 -26.41 -21.26 22.65
C GLU A 63 -27.71 -20.74 23.27
N ARG A 64 -27.64 -20.23 24.50
CA ARG A 64 -28.79 -19.63 25.16
C ARG A 64 -29.25 -18.34 24.48
N GLU A 65 -28.32 -17.48 24.07
CA GLU A 65 -28.65 -16.14 23.59
C GLU A 65 -28.71 -16.03 22.05
N LYS A 66 -28.08 -16.91 21.26
CA LYS A 66 -27.89 -16.78 19.80
C LYS A 66 -29.18 -16.53 19.01
N SER A 67 -30.29 -17.13 19.41
CA SER A 67 -31.59 -16.97 18.74
C SER A 67 -32.32 -15.65 19.08
N THR A 68 -31.88 -15.00 20.16
CA THR A 68 -32.46 -13.77 20.71
C THR A 68 -31.56 -12.55 20.51
N ALA A 69 -30.23 -12.72 20.49
CA ALA A 69 -29.25 -11.65 20.32
C ALA A 69 -29.52 -10.75 19.11
N PRO A 70 -29.85 -11.27 17.90
CA PRO A 70 -30.21 -10.42 16.75
C PRO A 70 -31.48 -9.57 16.94
N LYS A 71 -32.31 -9.87 17.95
CA LYS A 71 -33.58 -9.20 18.22
C LYS A 71 -33.49 -8.23 19.41
N ARG A 72 -32.36 -8.20 20.11
CA ARG A 72 -32.13 -7.35 21.27
C ARG A 72 -31.68 -5.96 20.82
N ASN A 73 -32.06 -4.94 21.59
CA ASN A 73 -31.39 -3.64 21.48
C ASN A 73 -30.04 -3.69 22.22
N GLU A 74 -29.22 -2.65 22.05
CA GLU A 74 -27.87 -2.53 22.60
C GLU A 74 -27.83 -2.82 24.11
N SER A 75 -28.59 -2.09 24.92
CA SER A 75 -28.61 -2.29 26.38
C SER A 75 -29.07 -3.69 26.80
N GLN A 76 -30.00 -4.32 26.06
CA GLN A 76 -30.42 -5.70 26.33
C GLN A 76 -29.33 -6.71 25.94
N LEU A 77 -28.59 -6.46 24.87
CA LEU A 77 -27.48 -7.30 24.44
C LEU A 77 -26.33 -7.19 25.44
N GLU A 78 -26.01 -5.98 25.90
CA GLU A 78 -25.04 -5.74 26.95
C GLU A 78 -25.36 -6.55 28.21
N GLU A 79 -26.58 -6.43 28.73
CA GLU A 79 -26.98 -7.07 29.99
C GLU A 79 -27.00 -8.60 29.90
N LYS A 80 -27.42 -9.15 28.75
CA LYS A 80 -27.67 -10.59 28.59
C LYS A 80 -26.54 -11.37 27.95
N PHE A 81 -25.66 -10.70 27.20
CA PHE A 81 -24.58 -11.35 26.46
C PHE A 81 -23.21 -10.76 26.78
N ILE A 82 -22.99 -9.45 26.55
CA ILE A 82 -21.65 -8.84 26.66
C ILE A 82 -21.12 -8.84 28.09
N ARG A 83 -21.88 -8.32 29.06
CA ARG A 83 -21.47 -8.28 30.48
C ARG A 83 -21.28 -9.69 31.06
N PRO A 84 -22.16 -10.68 30.78
CA PRO A 84 -21.86 -12.07 31.10
C PRO A 84 -20.59 -12.62 30.46
N MET A 85 -20.27 -12.23 29.22
CA MET A 85 -19.05 -12.63 28.54
C MET A 85 -17.81 -12.10 29.26
N PHE A 86 -17.74 -10.79 29.56
CA PHE A 86 -16.63 -10.20 30.31
C PHE A 86 -16.39 -10.90 31.65
N ARG A 87 -17.46 -11.29 32.37
CA ARG A 87 -17.32 -12.06 33.61
C ARG A 87 -16.75 -13.47 33.39
N LYS A 88 -17.08 -14.12 32.29
CA LYS A 88 -16.52 -15.44 31.93
C LYS A 88 -15.06 -15.35 31.49
N LEU A 89 -14.68 -14.23 30.88
CA LEU A 89 -13.29 -13.87 30.59
C LEU A 89 -12.52 -13.41 31.85
N GLY A 90 -13.18 -13.38 33.01
CA GLY A 90 -12.58 -13.02 34.30
C GLY A 90 -12.32 -11.53 34.48
N ILE A 91 -12.83 -10.66 33.61
CA ILE A 91 -12.49 -9.23 33.58
C ILE A 91 -13.26 -8.48 34.67
N PRO A 92 -12.60 -7.82 35.63
CA PRO A 92 -13.22 -6.81 36.49
C PRO A 92 -13.52 -5.55 35.67
N PHE A 93 -14.78 -5.16 35.60
CA PHE A 93 -15.21 -3.99 34.82
C PHE A 93 -16.25 -3.16 35.56
N GLU A 94 -16.31 -1.87 35.25
CA GLU A 94 -17.41 -0.99 35.62
C GLU A 94 -17.96 -0.25 34.40
N VAL A 95 -19.22 0.18 34.50
CA VAL A 95 -19.95 0.82 33.39
C VAL A 95 -20.03 2.33 33.62
N GLU A 96 -19.61 3.11 32.63
CA GLU A 96 -19.80 4.55 32.65
C GLU A 96 -21.14 4.95 32.03
N GLU A 97 -22.21 4.95 32.82
CA GLU A 97 -23.52 5.44 32.33
C GLU A 97 -23.47 6.95 32.02
N SER A 98 -23.46 7.35 30.74
CA SER A 98 -23.38 8.77 30.35
C SER A 98 -24.56 9.61 30.88
N THR A 99 -24.33 10.43 31.91
CA THR A 99 -25.36 11.31 32.49
C THR A 99 -25.60 12.60 31.68
N SER A 100 -24.72 12.90 30.72
CA SER A 100 -24.81 14.06 29.82
C SER A 100 -24.52 13.64 28.38
N ARG A 101 -25.46 13.94 27.47
CA ARG A 101 -25.38 13.66 26.01
C ARG A 101 -24.21 14.32 25.25
N THR A 102 -23.24 14.91 25.93
CA THR A 102 -22.25 15.83 25.34
C THR A 102 -20.79 15.41 25.51
N GLN A 103 -20.49 14.36 26.29
CA GLN A 103 -19.12 13.88 26.46
C GLN A 103 -19.06 12.42 26.00
N ARG A 104 -18.30 12.17 24.92
CA ARG A 104 -18.05 10.84 24.36
C ARG A 104 -17.08 10.13 25.30
N ARG A 105 -17.48 8.99 25.86
CA ARG A 105 -16.63 8.19 26.73
C ARG A 105 -16.94 6.71 26.50
N PRO A 106 -15.97 5.81 26.70
CA PRO A 106 -16.22 4.37 26.65
C PRO A 106 -17.42 3.95 27.49
N ASP A 107 -18.10 2.88 27.08
CA ASP A 107 -19.15 2.29 27.91
C ASP A 107 -18.55 1.57 29.14
N TYR A 108 -17.34 1.03 28.99
CA TYR A 108 -16.69 0.16 29.97
C TYR A 108 -15.26 0.59 30.27
N GLY A 109 -14.89 0.55 31.56
CA GLY A 109 -13.50 0.51 32.00
C GLY A 109 -13.16 -0.88 32.53
N PHE A 110 -12.04 -1.46 32.09
CA PHE A 110 -11.47 -2.70 32.63
C PHE A 110 -10.40 -2.36 33.65
N PHE A 111 -10.34 -3.13 34.74
CA PHE A 111 -9.46 -2.83 35.86
C PHE A 111 -8.67 -4.07 36.32
N GLU A 112 -7.54 -3.84 36.96
CA GLU A 112 -6.69 -4.91 37.52
C GLU A 112 -7.45 -5.78 38.53
N THR A 113 -8.31 -5.18 39.35
CA THR A 113 -9.06 -5.87 40.40
C THR A 113 -10.49 -5.35 40.56
N GLU A 114 -11.35 -6.17 41.16
CA GLU A 114 -12.72 -5.77 41.55
C GLU A 114 -12.75 -4.58 42.52
N ASP A 115 -11.74 -4.43 43.37
CA ASP A 115 -11.62 -3.27 44.26
C ASP A 115 -11.24 -2.02 43.47
N ALA A 116 -10.33 -2.12 42.49
CA ALA A 116 -10.00 -1.00 41.59
C ALA A 116 -11.20 -0.56 40.73
N ALA A 117 -12.01 -1.51 40.27
CA ALA A 117 -13.26 -1.24 39.57
C ALA A 117 -14.26 -0.49 40.47
N ARG A 118 -14.44 -0.95 41.73
CA ARG A 118 -15.28 -0.23 42.71
C ARG A 118 -14.76 1.18 42.99
N ASP A 119 -13.45 1.34 43.12
CA ASP A 119 -12.82 2.65 43.35
C ASP A 119 -13.07 3.59 42.17
N ALA A 120 -13.12 3.10 40.93
CA ALA A 120 -13.47 3.91 39.76
C ALA A 120 -14.89 4.48 39.84
N PHE A 121 -15.85 3.67 40.28
CA PHE A 121 -17.22 4.13 40.54
C PHE A 121 -17.26 5.22 41.62
N GLU A 122 -16.52 5.04 42.72
CA GLU A 122 -16.43 6.04 43.79
C GLU A 122 -15.72 7.33 43.34
N ARG A 123 -14.65 7.22 42.54
CA ARG A 123 -13.94 8.36 41.92
C ARG A 123 -14.89 9.18 41.06
N ARG A 124 -15.69 8.52 40.23
CA ARG A 124 -16.70 9.17 39.38
C ARG A 124 -17.73 9.95 40.20
N GLU A 125 -18.31 9.36 41.24
CA GLU A 125 -19.25 10.05 42.14
C GLU A 125 -18.60 11.26 42.83
N GLY A 126 -17.29 11.19 43.08
CA GLY A 126 -16.47 12.29 43.60
C GLY A 126 -16.07 13.36 42.58
N GLY A 127 -16.39 13.18 41.29
CA GLY A 127 -16.00 14.07 40.19
C GLY A 127 -14.55 13.90 39.71
N GLY A 128 -13.91 12.78 40.03
CA GLY A 128 -12.59 12.38 39.54
C GLY A 128 -12.66 11.66 38.18
N ASP A 129 -11.49 11.25 37.67
CA ASP A 129 -11.41 10.49 36.43
C ASP A 129 -11.78 9.01 36.67
N PHE A 130 -12.76 8.52 35.92
CA PHE A 130 -13.27 7.15 36.02
C PHE A 130 -12.24 6.16 35.46
N TYR A 131 -11.55 6.53 34.38
CA TYR A 131 -10.59 5.66 33.70
C TYR A 131 -9.20 5.68 34.31
N GLU A 132 -8.99 6.44 35.39
CA GLU A 132 -7.75 6.42 36.13
C GLU A 132 -7.45 4.98 36.60
N ASN A 133 -6.31 4.42 36.19
CA ASN A 133 -5.89 3.03 36.41
C ASN A 133 -6.74 1.96 35.67
N ALA A 134 -7.49 2.33 34.64
CA ALA A 134 -8.08 1.35 33.74
C ALA A 134 -6.96 0.67 32.92
N VAL A 135 -6.94 -0.66 32.91
CA VAL A 135 -5.98 -1.46 32.12
C VAL A 135 -6.37 -1.49 30.64
N ALA A 136 -7.67 -1.40 30.37
CA ALA A 136 -8.24 -1.28 29.03
C ALA A 136 -9.61 -0.59 29.09
N VAL A 137 -10.10 -0.14 27.95
CA VAL A 137 -11.47 0.38 27.80
C VAL A 137 -12.26 -0.48 26.83
N ALA A 138 -13.58 -0.49 26.93
CA ALA A 138 -14.38 -1.22 25.96
C ALA A 138 -15.69 -0.51 25.60
N ASP A 139 -16.20 -0.85 24.43
CA ASP A 139 -17.43 -0.31 23.89
C ASP A 139 -18.21 -1.43 23.19
N ALA A 140 -19.53 -1.46 23.40
CA ALA A 140 -20.35 -2.56 22.93
C ALA A 140 -21.53 -2.05 22.09
N LYS A 141 -21.62 -2.54 20.85
CA LYS A 141 -22.67 -2.21 19.91
C LYS A 141 -23.74 -3.30 19.85
N ARG A 142 -24.88 -2.96 19.22
CA ARG A 142 -25.94 -3.93 18.90
C ARG A 142 -25.49 -4.97 17.88
N TRP A 143 -26.10 -6.15 17.97
CA TRP A 143 -25.75 -7.34 17.18
C TRP A 143 -25.78 -7.12 15.67
N GLY A 144 -24.65 -7.38 15.00
CA GLY A 144 -24.50 -7.27 13.56
C GLY A 144 -24.32 -5.84 13.05
N ARG A 145 -24.03 -4.86 13.93
CA ARG A 145 -23.71 -3.49 13.51
C ARG A 145 -22.34 -3.48 12.83
N PRO A 146 -22.21 -2.97 11.59
CA PRO A 146 -20.91 -2.72 10.98
C PRO A 146 -20.05 -1.84 11.88
N LEU A 147 -18.80 -2.25 12.09
CA LEU A 147 -17.87 -1.58 12.99
C LEU A 147 -16.99 -0.54 12.29
N ASP A 148 -16.86 -0.64 10.96
CA ASP A 148 -16.02 0.25 10.13
C ASP A 148 -16.79 1.38 9.45
N THR A 149 -18.12 1.33 9.48
CA THR A 149 -18.99 2.29 8.80
C THR A 149 -20.03 2.84 9.77
N ARG A 150 -20.65 3.95 9.38
CA ARG A 150 -21.82 4.48 10.08
C ARG A 150 -23.05 3.62 9.80
N GLY A 151 -24.06 3.68 10.65
CA GLY A 151 -25.30 2.92 10.42
C GLY A 151 -26.08 3.47 9.21
N SER A 152 -26.57 2.57 8.35
CA SER A 152 -27.39 2.92 7.19
C SER A 152 -28.78 2.29 7.20
N GLY A 153 -29.69 2.82 6.37
CA GLY A 153 -31.06 2.32 6.20
C GLY A 153 -31.90 2.39 7.49
N GLU A 154 -32.49 1.28 7.94
CA GLU A 154 -33.34 1.23 9.16
C GLU A 154 -32.60 1.60 10.47
N HIS A 155 -31.29 1.83 10.39
CA HIS A 155 -30.38 2.07 11.50
C HIS A 155 -29.60 3.39 11.41
N GLU A 156 -30.08 4.27 10.55
CA GLU A 156 -29.75 5.68 10.38
C GLU A 156 -29.48 6.50 11.69
N ARG A 157 -30.02 6.10 12.84
CA ARG A 157 -29.78 6.78 14.13
C ARG A 157 -28.40 6.53 14.76
N ASP A 158 -27.60 5.65 14.16
CA ASP A 158 -26.24 5.33 14.60
C ASP A 158 -25.22 6.26 13.90
N PHE A 159 -25.11 7.49 14.40
CA PHE A 159 -24.42 8.63 13.75
C PHE A 159 -22.88 8.55 13.68
N GLU A 160 -22.24 7.58 14.33
CA GLU A 160 -20.80 7.56 14.54
C GLU A 160 -20.18 6.25 14.04
N ASN A 161 -19.00 6.35 13.43
CA ASN A 161 -18.18 5.20 13.07
C ASN A 161 -17.57 4.57 14.34
N PRO A 162 -17.90 3.30 14.69
CA PRO A 162 -17.41 2.66 15.90
C PRO A 162 -15.87 2.56 16.00
N SER A 163 -15.17 2.23 14.90
CA SER A 163 -13.70 2.19 14.86
C SER A 163 -13.08 3.56 15.19
N TYR A 164 -13.64 4.65 14.65
CA TYR A 164 -13.18 6.00 14.98
C TYR A 164 -13.48 6.38 16.43
N GLN A 165 -14.65 6.00 16.93
CA GLN A 165 -15.04 6.27 18.31
C GLN A 165 -14.06 5.64 19.31
N ILE A 166 -13.63 4.40 19.07
CA ILE A 166 -12.61 3.72 19.88
C ILE A 166 -11.25 4.43 19.81
N HIS A 167 -10.84 4.90 18.63
CA HIS A 167 -9.62 5.68 18.51
C HIS A 167 -9.67 6.95 19.40
N VAL A 168 -10.78 7.69 19.36
CA VAL A 168 -10.96 8.88 20.22
C VAL A 168 -10.89 8.50 21.70
N TYR A 169 -11.52 7.39 22.10
CA TYR A 169 -11.45 6.91 23.47
C TYR A 169 -10.03 6.61 23.95
N LEU A 170 -9.20 6.00 23.09
CA LEU A 170 -7.80 5.72 23.41
C LEU A 170 -6.96 7.00 23.53
N GLN A 171 -7.37 8.12 22.91
CA GLN A 171 -6.71 9.41 23.07
C GLN A 171 -7.15 10.16 24.34
N GLU A 172 -8.40 9.93 24.78
CA GLU A 172 -9.00 10.63 25.92
C GLU A 172 -8.86 9.87 27.26
N THR A 173 -8.40 8.62 27.22
CA THR A 173 -8.21 7.77 28.40
C THR A 173 -6.75 7.35 28.54
N PRO A 174 -6.28 6.99 29.77
CA PRO A 174 -4.91 6.52 29.97
C PRO A 174 -4.67 5.08 29.47
N ALA A 175 -5.72 4.38 29.03
CA ALA A 175 -5.63 2.98 28.61
C ALA A 175 -4.90 2.86 27.26
N ARG A 176 -3.99 1.88 27.17
CA ARG A 176 -3.29 1.56 25.91
C ARG A 176 -4.11 0.67 24.97
N TRP A 177 -5.00 -0.13 25.53
CA TRP A 177 -5.77 -1.14 24.80
C TRP A 177 -7.27 -0.88 24.89
N ALA A 178 -7.99 -1.16 23.80
CA ALA A 178 -9.44 -1.07 23.77
C ALA A 178 -10.11 -2.27 23.10
N VAL A 179 -11.27 -2.66 23.60
CA VAL A 179 -12.12 -3.72 23.02
C VAL A 179 -13.39 -3.13 22.42
N LEU A 180 -13.65 -3.43 21.16
CA LEU A 180 -14.89 -3.08 20.47
C LEU A 180 -15.62 -4.35 20.05
N THR A 181 -16.90 -4.46 20.38
CA THR A 181 -17.67 -5.64 19.99
C THR A 181 -19.11 -5.32 19.65
N ASP A 182 -19.68 -6.00 18.65
CA ASP A 182 -21.11 -6.05 18.41
C ASP A 182 -21.76 -7.35 18.96
N GLY A 183 -20.98 -8.14 19.70
CA GLY A 183 -21.32 -9.47 20.19
C GLY A 183 -21.00 -10.61 19.21
N LYS A 184 -20.93 -10.35 17.89
CA LYS A 184 -20.42 -11.31 16.91
C LYS A 184 -18.92 -11.17 16.75
N LYS A 185 -18.50 -9.97 16.35
CA LYS A 185 -17.12 -9.58 16.11
C LYS A 185 -16.55 -8.98 17.39
N TRP A 186 -15.36 -9.43 17.75
CA TRP A 186 -14.59 -8.93 18.89
C TRP A 186 -13.30 -8.36 18.38
N ARG A 187 -13.11 -7.04 18.55
CA ARG A 187 -11.95 -6.32 18.06
C ARG A 187 -11.09 -5.78 19.18
N LEU A 188 -9.79 -5.89 19.03
CA LEU A 188 -8.79 -5.30 19.89
C LEU A 188 -8.07 -4.16 19.13
N TYR A 189 -7.94 -3.02 19.78
CA TYR A 189 -7.26 -1.82 19.27
C TYR A 189 -6.12 -1.41 20.19
N TYR A 190 -5.03 -0.92 19.59
CA TYR A 190 -3.86 -0.42 20.28
C TYR A 190 -3.74 1.10 20.12
N GLY A 191 -3.59 1.84 21.22
CA GLY A 191 -3.56 3.30 21.27
C GLY A 191 -2.61 3.93 20.25
N PRO A 192 -1.31 3.58 20.25
CA PRO A 192 -0.33 4.13 19.32
C PRO A 192 -0.66 3.97 17.83
N THR A 193 -1.32 2.89 17.40
CA THR A 193 -1.67 2.65 16.00
C THR A 193 -3.15 2.87 15.68
N SER A 194 -4.00 3.12 16.68
CA SER A 194 -5.46 3.26 16.54
C SER A 194 -5.88 4.36 15.56
N HIS A 195 -5.04 5.38 15.41
CA HIS A 195 -5.22 6.49 14.49
C HIS A 195 -5.36 6.06 13.02
N ARG A 196 -4.92 4.84 12.68
CA ARG A 196 -5.01 4.25 11.33
C ARG A 196 -6.44 3.84 10.97
N LEU A 197 -7.30 3.64 11.98
CA LEU A 197 -8.68 3.12 11.90
C LEU A 197 -8.82 1.70 11.33
N ASP A 198 -7.86 1.24 10.52
CA ASP A 198 -7.76 -0.09 9.93
C ASP A 198 -6.67 -0.95 10.59
N SER A 199 -6.27 -0.63 11.83
CA SER A 199 -5.33 -1.40 12.64
C SER A 199 -6.04 -2.01 13.86
N TYR A 200 -6.41 -3.28 13.76
CA TYR A 200 -7.09 -4.03 14.81
C TYR A 200 -6.93 -5.56 14.65
N TYR A 201 -7.11 -6.30 15.73
CA TYR A 201 -7.27 -7.76 15.72
C TYR A 201 -8.73 -8.12 15.94
N GLU A 202 -9.36 -8.85 15.02
CA GLU A 202 -10.78 -9.22 15.01
C GLU A 202 -10.96 -10.74 15.13
N ILE A 203 -11.96 -11.17 15.89
CA ILE A 203 -12.43 -12.56 15.92
C ILE A 203 -13.94 -12.61 15.69
N ASP A 204 -14.40 -13.49 14.78
CA ASP A 204 -15.82 -13.84 14.63
C ASP A 204 -16.15 -14.97 15.60
N LEU A 205 -16.67 -14.59 16.78
CA LEU A 205 -16.94 -15.52 17.86
C LEU A 205 -17.98 -16.60 17.47
N PRO A 206 -19.12 -16.28 16.82
CA PRO A 206 -20.02 -17.29 16.27
C PRO A 206 -19.33 -18.37 15.43
N THR A 207 -18.44 -17.98 14.51
CA THR A 207 -17.74 -18.94 13.64
C THR A 207 -16.84 -19.87 14.47
N VAL A 208 -16.07 -19.32 15.41
CA VAL A 208 -15.21 -20.09 16.33
C VAL A 208 -16.02 -21.10 17.13
N LEU A 209 -17.12 -20.65 17.75
CA LEU A 209 -17.92 -21.50 18.64
C LEU A 209 -18.69 -22.58 17.88
N GLU A 210 -19.22 -22.28 16.70
CA GLU A 210 -19.98 -23.25 15.89
C GLU A 210 -19.09 -24.31 15.24
N LYS A 211 -17.82 -23.99 14.96
CA LYS A 211 -16.83 -24.96 14.47
C LYS A 211 -16.53 -26.04 15.50
N GLY A 212 -16.51 -25.69 16.79
CA GLY A 212 -16.18 -26.65 17.84
C GLY A 212 -14.69 -26.87 18.05
N ASP A 213 -13.83 -26.01 17.48
CA ASP A 213 -12.38 -26.14 17.52
C ASP A 213 -11.82 -25.38 18.74
N ILE A 214 -11.27 -26.14 19.69
CA ILE A 214 -10.71 -25.59 20.93
C ILE A 214 -9.47 -24.75 20.66
N GLU A 215 -8.70 -25.08 19.62
CA GLU A 215 -7.48 -24.35 19.29
C GLU A 215 -7.79 -22.94 18.77
N ASP A 216 -8.79 -22.81 17.90
CA ASP A 216 -9.28 -21.50 17.44
C ASP A 216 -9.90 -20.69 18.59
N PHE A 217 -10.59 -21.35 19.51
CA PHE A 217 -11.10 -20.69 20.72
C PHE A 217 -9.98 -20.19 21.63
N LYS A 218 -8.82 -20.88 21.66
CA LYS A 218 -7.67 -20.47 22.48
C LYS A 218 -7.19 -19.07 22.12
N TYR A 219 -7.22 -18.69 20.84
CA TYR A 219 -6.92 -17.31 20.42
C TYR A 219 -7.91 -16.31 21.02
N PHE A 220 -9.20 -16.56 20.90
CA PHE A 220 -10.21 -15.70 21.54
C PHE A 220 -9.99 -15.59 23.04
N TYR A 221 -9.73 -16.71 23.71
CA TYR A 221 -9.53 -16.72 25.14
C TYR A 221 -8.25 -15.97 25.55
N LEU A 222 -7.12 -16.21 24.89
CA LEU A 222 -5.83 -15.59 25.20
C LEU A 222 -5.84 -14.07 25.03
N PHE A 223 -6.44 -13.56 23.95
CA PHE A 223 -6.40 -12.13 23.62
C PHE A 223 -7.44 -11.30 24.39
N PHE A 224 -8.53 -11.92 24.86
CA PHE A 224 -9.63 -11.19 25.51
C PHE A 224 -9.81 -11.53 27.01
N ARG A 225 -9.07 -12.48 27.58
CA ARG A 225 -9.11 -12.76 29.02
C ARG A 225 -8.49 -11.64 29.86
N HIS A 226 -8.86 -11.57 31.12
CA HIS A 226 -8.37 -10.55 32.06
C HIS A 226 -6.84 -10.44 32.11
N SER A 227 -6.13 -11.57 32.17
CA SER A 227 -4.66 -11.59 32.24
C SER A 227 -3.98 -11.02 30.99
N ALA A 228 -4.66 -10.95 29.85
CA ALA A 228 -4.12 -10.35 28.64
C ALA A 228 -3.79 -8.86 28.82
N PHE A 229 -4.54 -8.17 29.71
CA PHE A 229 -4.42 -6.74 29.94
C PHE A 229 -3.58 -6.38 31.17
N LEU A 230 -3.08 -7.37 31.91
CA LEU A 230 -2.35 -7.13 33.15
C LEU A 230 -0.88 -6.84 32.85
N GLU A 231 -0.39 -5.71 33.36
CA GLU A 231 1.01 -5.34 33.26
C GLU A 231 1.88 -6.20 34.18
N ASP A 232 3.03 -6.59 33.66
CA ASP A 232 4.06 -7.35 34.37
C ASP A 232 4.97 -6.41 35.21
N ALA A 233 6.13 -6.90 35.66
CA ALA A 233 7.08 -6.08 36.41
C ALA A 233 7.81 -5.03 35.54
N GLY A 234 7.86 -5.24 34.22
CA GLY A 234 8.36 -4.30 33.21
C GLY A 234 7.36 -3.19 32.87
N GLY A 235 6.08 -3.41 33.16
CA GLY A 235 4.99 -2.50 32.82
C GLY A 235 4.37 -2.82 31.46
N ASP A 236 4.62 -3.98 30.89
CA ASP A 236 4.04 -4.44 29.63
C ASP A 236 3.07 -5.61 29.91
N CYS A 237 2.01 -5.73 29.11
CA CYS A 237 1.10 -6.87 29.20
C CYS A 237 1.32 -7.85 28.04
N PHE A 238 0.69 -9.02 28.10
CA PHE A 238 0.74 -10.03 27.04
C PHE A 238 0.48 -9.43 25.63
N LEU A 239 -0.45 -8.49 25.52
CA LEU A 239 -0.76 -7.84 24.25
C LEU A 239 0.38 -6.94 23.74
N ASP A 240 1.09 -6.26 24.65
CA ASP A 240 2.28 -5.46 24.32
C ASP A 240 3.44 -6.37 23.88
N ASP A 241 3.65 -7.49 24.59
CA ASP A 241 4.69 -8.48 24.28
C ASP A 241 4.46 -9.10 22.91
N VAL A 242 3.24 -9.61 22.65
CA VAL A 242 2.83 -10.15 21.35
C VAL A 242 2.96 -9.10 20.25
N TYR A 243 2.59 -7.85 20.51
CA TYR A 243 2.78 -6.77 19.53
C TYR A 243 4.26 -6.53 19.22
N GLY A 244 5.11 -6.48 20.24
CA GLY A 244 6.56 -6.30 20.12
C GLY A 244 7.21 -7.44 19.34
N GLU A 245 6.97 -8.68 19.75
CA GLU A 245 7.51 -9.88 19.12
C GLU A 245 7.01 -10.04 17.67
N SER A 246 5.72 -9.79 17.42
CA SER A 246 5.17 -9.83 16.07
C SER A 246 5.83 -8.82 15.13
N ASN A 247 6.23 -7.65 15.64
CA ASN A 247 6.98 -6.66 14.86
C ASN A 247 8.43 -7.07 14.62
N VAL A 248 9.10 -7.63 15.61
CA VAL A 248 10.47 -8.17 15.45
C VAL A 248 10.47 -9.30 14.43
N PHE A 249 9.51 -10.22 14.52
CA PHE A 249 9.34 -11.31 13.57
C PHE A 249 9.12 -10.80 12.13
N ALA A 250 8.30 -9.76 11.94
CA ALA A 250 8.14 -9.15 10.61
C ALA A 250 9.42 -8.50 10.09
N GLN A 251 10.24 -7.94 10.98
CA GLN A 251 11.54 -7.40 10.58
C GLN A 251 12.47 -8.53 10.11
N GLU A 252 12.59 -9.60 10.89
CA GLU A 252 13.40 -10.77 10.53
C GLU A 252 12.93 -11.41 9.21
N LEU A 253 11.62 -11.57 9.01
CA LEU A 253 11.06 -12.08 7.76
C LEU A 253 11.36 -11.15 6.57
N GLY A 254 11.39 -9.84 6.80
CA GLY A 254 11.75 -8.85 5.77
C GLY A 254 13.24 -8.92 5.40
N GLU A 255 14.12 -9.10 6.38
CA GLU A 255 15.56 -9.31 6.18
C GLU A 255 15.81 -10.61 5.40
N ASP A 256 15.13 -11.71 5.75
CA ASP A 256 15.19 -12.98 5.02
C ASP A 256 14.69 -12.83 3.57
N LEU A 257 13.58 -12.12 3.37
CA LEU A 257 13.04 -11.86 2.04
C LEU A 257 14.01 -11.01 1.20
N GLN A 258 14.65 -10.02 1.81
CA GLN A 258 15.67 -9.21 1.15
C GLN A 258 16.85 -10.09 0.67
N ASP A 259 17.36 -10.98 1.52
CA ASP A 259 18.41 -11.94 1.17
C ASP A 259 17.98 -12.89 0.04
N ASN A 260 16.73 -13.36 0.08
CA ASN A 260 16.16 -14.17 -0.99
C ASN A 260 16.02 -13.41 -2.32
N ILE A 261 15.71 -12.11 -2.29
CA ILE A 261 15.63 -11.28 -3.49
C ILE A 261 17.03 -11.06 -4.08
N TYR A 262 18.06 -10.84 -3.26
CA TYR A 262 19.45 -10.75 -3.75
C TYR A 262 19.85 -12.01 -4.51
N GLU A 263 19.56 -13.19 -3.95
CA GLU A 263 19.84 -14.46 -4.60
C GLU A 263 18.97 -14.65 -5.86
N ALA A 264 17.70 -14.22 -5.82
CA ALA A 264 16.81 -14.30 -6.97
C ALA A 264 17.31 -13.45 -8.16
N ILE A 265 17.86 -12.25 -7.92
CA ILE A 265 18.46 -11.42 -8.97
C ILE A 265 19.63 -12.15 -9.62
N LYS A 266 20.51 -12.77 -8.82
CA LYS A 266 21.64 -13.55 -9.35
C LYS A 266 21.15 -14.67 -10.26
N ILE A 267 20.22 -15.50 -9.76
CA ILE A 267 19.69 -16.66 -10.50
C ILE A 267 18.96 -16.22 -11.77
N LEU A 268 18.19 -15.13 -11.69
CA LEU A 268 17.47 -14.59 -12.84
C LEU A 268 18.45 -14.05 -13.91
N SER A 269 19.48 -13.34 -13.48
CA SER A 269 20.55 -12.82 -14.35
C SER A 269 21.33 -13.93 -15.04
N GLU A 270 21.68 -14.99 -14.30
CA GLU A 270 22.28 -16.21 -14.86
C GLU A 270 21.34 -16.87 -15.86
N GLY A 271 20.05 -16.93 -15.55
CA GLY A 271 19.02 -17.44 -16.45
C GLY A 271 18.95 -16.69 -17.78
N TYR A 272 19.00 -15.35 -17.76
CA TYR A 272 19.05 -14.53 -18.98
C TYR A 272 20.33 -14.78 -19.80
N LEU A 273 21.50 -14.84 -19.15
CA LEU A 273 22.79 -15.04 -19.81
C LEU A 273 22.96 -16.45 -20.40
N GLN A 274 22.33 -17.46 -19.80
CA GLN A 274 22.47 -18.86 -20.21
C GLN A 274 21.39 -19.30 -21.22
N TYR A 275 20.30 -18.54 -21.36
CA TYR A 275 19.22 -18.93 -22.26
C TYR A 275 19.69 -18.91 -23.72
N PRO A 276 19.55 -20.01 -24.50
CA PRO A 276 20.25 -20.16 -25.79
C PRO A 276 19.88 -19.14 -26.87
N ASP A 277 18.66 -18.59 -26.81
CA ASP A 277 18.14 -17.66 -27.81
C ASP A 277 18.40 -16.19 -27.44
N ASN A 278 18.88 -15.92 -26.21
CA ASN A 278 19.29 -14.59 -25.78
C ASN A 278 20.72 -14.31 -26.27
N ASP A 279 20.93 -13.19 -26.96
CA ASP A 279 22.26 -12.77 -27.46
C ASP A 279 22.93 -11.80 -26.46
N LEU A 280 23.08 -12.23 -25.20
CA LEU A 280 23.53 -11.40 -24.09
C LEU A 280 24.96 -11.73 -23.63
N ASN A 281 25.66 -10.73 -23.10
CA ASN A 281 27.03 -10.87 -22.58
C ASN A 281 27.31 -9.92 -21.39
N GLU A 282 28.57 -9.87 -20.93
CA GLU A 282 28.98 -9.06 -19.77
C GLU A 282 28.74 -7.55 -19.94
N ASP A 283 28.70 -7.03 -21.17
CA ASP A 283 28.41 -5.62 -21.44
C ASP A 283 26.93 -5.28 -21.15
N ASP A 284 26.05 -6.29 -21.08
CA ASP A 284 24.61 -6.15 -20.85
C ASP A 284 24.22 -6.27 -19.37
N LEU A 285 25.18 -6.49 -18.46
CA LEU A 285 24.89 -6.71 -17.03
C LEU A 285 24.10 -5.57 -16.37
N GLY A 286 24.30 -4.33 -16.82
CA GLY A 286 23.54 -3.18 -16.33
C GLY A 286 22.04 -3.30 -16.66
N ILE A 287 21.70 -3.58 -17.92
CA ILE A 287 20.30 -3.73 -18.32
C ILE A 287 19.69 -5.01 -17.75
N ILE A 288 20.47 -6.09 -17.65
CA ILE A 288 20.03 -7.35 -17.02
C ILE A 288 19.67 -7.12 -15.55
N HIS A 289 20.47 -6.34 -14.81
CA HIS A 289 20.19 -6.01 -13.41
C HIS A 289 18.85 -5.28 -13.27
N ASP A 290 18.70 -4.17 -14.01
CA ASP A 290 17.54 -3.30 -13.88
C ASP A 290 16.25 -4.00 -14.36
N SER A 291 16.33 -4.79 -15.44
CA SER A 291 15.23 -5.65 -15.90
C SER A 291 14.92 -6.79 -14.92
N SER A 292 15.93 -7.43 -14.33
CA SER A 292 15.73 -8.48 -13.33
C SER A 292 15.01 -7.95 -12.10
N LEU A 293 15.38 -6.77 -11.64
CA LEU A 293 14.66 -6.09 -10.56
C LEU A 293 13.19 -5.91 -10.94
N ILE A 294 12.89 -5.28 -12.08
CA ILE A 294 11.51 -5.08 -12.57
C ILE A 294 10.73 -6.41 -12.64
N TYR A 295 11.36 -7.49 -13.09
CA TYR A 295 10.71 -8.80 -13.16
C TYR A 295 10.34 -9.32 -11.75
N LEU A 296 11.26 -9.23 -10.79
CA LEU A 296 10.99 -9.63 -9.40
C LEU A 296 9.91 -8.77 -8.75
N TYR A 297 9.84 -7.48 -9.11
CA TYR A 297 8.74 -6.61 -8.69
C TYR A 297 7.39 -7.07 -9.21
N ARG A 298 7.30 -7.46 -10.48
CA ARG A 298 6.05 -7.98 -11.05
C ARG A 298 5.57 -9.17 -10.23
N LEU A 299 6.46 -10.11 -9.91
CA LEU A 299 6.13 -11.29 -9.11
C LEU A 299 5.69 -10.91 -7.69
N ILE A 300 6.46 -10.09 -6.98
CA ILE A 300 6.14 -9.71 -5.59
C ILE A 300 4.86 -8.89 -5.53
N PHE A 301 4.65 -7.99 -6.49
CA PHE A 301 3.41 -7.25 -6.60
C PHE A 301 2.21 -8.18 -6.75
N ILE A 302 2.31 -9.21 -7.59
CA ILE A 302 1.23 -10.20 -7.74
C ILE A 302 1.05 -11.02 -6.47
N LEU A 303 2.13 -11.49 -5.84
CA LEU A 303 2.05 -12.20 -4.57
C LEU A 303 1.36 -11.36 -3.49
N TYR A 304 1.61 -10.05 -3.48
CA TYR A 304 0.93 -9.11 -2.61
C TYR A 304 -0.52 -8.85 -3.03
N ALA A 305 -0.81 -8.75 -4.33
CA ALA A 305 -2.15 -8.47 -4.85
C ALA A 305 -3.10 -9.66 -4.70
N GLU A 306 -2.58 -10.88 -4.81
CA GLU A 306 -3.27 -12.13 -4.49
C GLU A 306 -3.19 -12.49 -3.00
N ALA A 307 -2.53 -11.68 -2.17
CA ALA A 307 -2.52 -11.89 -0.73
C ALA A 307 -3.92 -11.62 -0.16
N GLU A 308 -4.29 -12.41 0.83
CA GLU A 308 -5.62 -12.36 1.41
C GLU A 308 -5.96 -10.98 2.02
N GLY A 309 -7.22 -10.56 1.90
CA GLY A 309 -7.73 -9.31 2.45
C GLY A 309 -7.30 -8.06 1.68
N ARG A 310 -6.65 -8.24 0.52
CA ARG A 310 -6.29 -7.16 -0.41
C ARG A 310 -7.32 -7.00 -1.52
N ASP A 311 -7.94 -8.10 -1.96
CA ASP A 311 -8.97 -8.16 -3.00
C ASP A 311 -8.59 -7.43 -4.30
N LEU A 312 -7.29 -7.28 -4.59
CA LEU A 312 -6.79 -6.52 -5.74
C LEU A 312 -6.90 -7.31 -7.06
N LEU A 313 -6.87 -8.64 -6.96
CA LEU A 313 -7.07 -9.58 -8.06
C LEU A 313 -8.18 -10.55 -7.66
N ASP A 314 -8.96 -11.00 -8.64
CA ASP A 314 -10.16 -11.83 -8.43
C ASP A 314 -9.76 -13.29 -8.15
N THR A 315 -9.13 -13.54 -6.99
CA THR A 315 -8.60 -14.85 -6.60
C THR A 315 -9.70 -15.89 -6.32
N ASP A 316 -10.92 -15.43 -6.01
CA ASP A 316 -12.09 -16.29 -5.80
C ASP A 316 -12.69 -16.82 -7.12
N ASN A 317 -12.24 -16.29 -8.26
CA ASN A 317 -12.69 -16.69 -9.57
C ASN A 317 -11.97 -17.96 -10.04
N GLU A 318 -12.74 -19.02 -10.30
CA GLU A 318 -12.24 -20.32 -10.77
C GLU A 318 -11.34 -20.20 -12.01
N ILE A 319 -11.65 -19.29 -12.96
CA ILE A 319 -10.82 -19.08 -14.16
C ILE A 319 -9.47 -18.47 -13.78
N TYR A 320 -9.48 -17.48 -12.90
CA TYR A 320 -8.25 -16.83 -12.43
C TYR A 320 -7.39 -17.81 -11.66
N GLU A 321 -7.98 -18.50 -10.67
CA GLU A 321 -7.30 -19.47 -9.81
C GLU A 321 -6.62 -20.58 -10.62
N GLU A 322 -7.32 -21.17 -11.61
CA GLU A 322 -6.77 -22.30 -12.37
C GLU A 322 -5.74 -21.87 -13.43
N SER A 323 -5.93 -20.71 -14.06
CA SER A 323 -5.18 -20.33 -15.27
C SER A 323 -4.07 -19.31 -15.03
N TYR A 324 -4.25 -18.40 -14.08
CA TYR A 324 -3.41 -17.21 -13.93
C TYR A 324 -2.78 -17.07 -12.55
N SER A 325 -3.39 -17.64 -11.50
CA SER A 325 -2.97 -17.45 -10.11
C SER A 325 -1.51 -17.82 -9.86
N LEU A 326 -0.73 -16.85 -9.38
CA LEU A 326 0.64 -17.08 -8.92
C LEU A 326 0.66 -17.88 -7.62
N ASN A 327 -0.37 -17.74 -6.78
CA ASN A 327 -0.59 -18.56 -5.59
C ASN A 327 -0.82 -20.04 -5.92
N ALA A 328 -1.52 -20.36 -7.01
CA ALA A 328 -1.64 -21.74 -7.49
C ALA A 328 -0.31 -22.23 -8.09
N LEU A 329 0.35 -21.37 -8.87
CA LEU A 329 1.61 -21.70 -9.53
C LEU A 329 2.76 -21.97 -8.55
N LYS A 330 2.88 -21.18 -7.47
CA LYS A 330 3.92 -21.38 -6.45
C LYS A 330 3.78 -22.71 -5.72
N GLN A 331 2.53 -23.19 -5.52
CA GLN A 331 2.28 -24.51 -4.94
C GLN A 331 2.73 -25.61 -5.89
N GLU A 332 2.38 -25.53 -7.18
CA GLU A 332 2.83 -26.49 -8.19
C GLU A 332 4.36 -26.57 -8.26
N ILE A 333 5.03 -25.42 -8.24
CA ILE A 333 6.50 -25.33 -8.27
C ILE A 333 7.10 -25.96 -7.01
N ALA A 334 6.58 -25.65 -5.83
CA ALA A 334 7.07 -26.18 -4.57
C ALA A 334 6.96 -27.72 -4.51
N GLU A 335 5.81 -28.28 -4.90
CA GLU A 335 5.59 -29.73 -4.96
C GLU A 335 6.57 -30.43 -5.92
N GLU A 336 6.80 -29.81 -7.09
CA GLU A 336 7.69 -30.33 -8.10
C GLU A 336 9.15 -30.30 -7.65
N LEU A 337 9.59 -29.21 -7.00
CA LEU A 337 10.94 -29.08 -6.45
C LEU A 337 11.18 -30.07 -5.30
N ASP A 338 10.18 -30.32 -4.45
CA ASP A 338 10.26 -31.26 -3.32
C ASP A 338 10.18 -32.73 -3.77
N SER A 339 9.82 -33.01 -5.03
CA SER A 339 9.67 -34.38 -5.58
C SER A 339 10.99 -35.16 -5.73
N GLY A 340 12.13 -34.47 -5.69
CA GLY A 340 13.49 -35.03 -5.78
C GLY A 340 14.03 -35.26 -7.20
N ASP A 341 13.19 -35.15 -8.25
CA ASP A 341 13.62 -35.09 -9.66
C ASP A 341 12.75 -34.08 -10.43
N PRO A 342 12.98 -32.76 -10.23
CA PRO A 342 12.13 -31.72 -10.79
C PRO A 342 12.12 -31.75 -12.32
N LYS A 343 10.93 -31.53 -12.90
CA LYS A 343 10.75 -31.50 -14.37
C LYS A 343 11.36 -30.29 -15.07
N TYR A 344 11.58 -29.17 -14.35
CA TYR A 344 12.04 -27.90 -14.91
C TYR A 344 13.47 -28.00 -15.48
N ARG A 345 13.67 -27.43 -16.68
CA ARG A 345 14.96 -27.44 -17.39
C ARG A 345 15.31 -26.04 -17.90
N ASP A 346 16.60 -25.78 -18.00
CA ASP A 346 17.19 -24.48 -18.37
C ASP A 346 16.81 -23.98 -19.78
N TRP A 347 16.36 -24.87 -20.66
CA TRP A 347 15.99 -24.54 -22.05
C TRP A 347 14.47 -24.56 -22.31
N GLN A 348 13.66 -24.81 -21.28
CA GLN A 348 12.20 -24.76 -21.40
C GLN A 348 11.71 -23.37 -20.99
N ASP A 349 10.57 -22.96 -21.53
CA ASP A 349 9.98 -21.63 -21.38
C ASP A 349 8.47 -21.69 -21.04
N ASN A 350 7.97 -22.83 -20.57
CA ASN A 350 6.54 -22.99 -20.27
C ASN A 350 6.15 -22.16 -19.06
N LEU A 351 7.03 -22.08 -18.06
CA LEU A 351 6.82 -21.26 -16.88
C LEU A 351 6.90 -19.78 -17.23
N SER A 352 7.87 -19.38 -18.07
CA SER A 352 7.95 -18.02 -18.61
C SER A 352 6.65 -17.65 -19.31
N SER A 353 6.20 -18.48 -20.25
CA SER A 353 4.97 -18.23 -21.03
C SER A 353 3.72 -18.06 -20.14
N ARG A 354 3.59 -18.85 -19.07
CA ARG A 354 2.48 -18.71 -18.11
C ARG A 354 2.54 -17.39 -17.34
N LEU A 355 3.74 -16.98 -16.91
CA LEU A 355 3.93 -15.70 -16.23
C LEU A 355 3.69 -14.52 -17.17
N ASP A 356 4.12 -14.62 -18.43
CA ASP A 356 3.88 -13.60 -19.45
C ASP A 356 2.38 -13.44 -19.73
N GLU A 357 1.63 -14.54 -19.81
CA GLU A 357 0.16 -14.48 -19.94
C GLU A 357 -0.51 -13.78 -18.75
N LEU A 358 0.00 -13.95 -17.53
CA LEU A 358 -0.47 -13.25 -16.33
C LEU A 358 -0.09 -11.77 -16.36
N PHE A 359 1.15 -11.44 -16.75
CA PHE A 359 1.59 -10.05 -16.90
C PHE A 359 0.77 -9.31 -17.97
N GLU A 360 0.49 -9.93 -19.11
CA GLU A 360 -0.38 -9.38 -20.15
C GLU A 360 -1.82 -9.14 -19.64
N LEU A 361 -2.35 -10.07 -18.83
CA LEU A 361 -3.69 -9.95 -18.25
C LEU A 361 -3.77 -8.72 -17.32
N ILE A 362 -2.74 -8.51 -16.50
CA ILE A 362 -2.65 -7.36 -15.58
C ILE A 362 -2.41 -6.07 -16.37
N ASP A 363 -1.49 -6.08 -17.34
CA ASP A 363 -1.15 -4.90 -18.14
C ASP A 363 -2.35 -4.37 -18.93
N GLN A 364 -3.00 -5.24 -19.69
CA GLN A 364 -4.01 -4.85 -20.67
C GLN A 364 -5.46 -5.02 -20.15
N GLY A 365 -5.64 -5.75 -19.05
CA GLY A 365 -6.92 -6.10 -18.45
C GLY A 365 -7.65 -7.24 -19.18
N SER A 366 -8.61 -7.88 -18.50
CA SER A 366 -9.33 -9.05 -19.07
C SER A 366 -10.14 -8.72 -20.33
N LYS A 367 -10.60 -7.48 -20.46
CA LYS A 367 -11.39 -7.00 -21.61
C LYS A 367 -10.59 -6.96 -22.91
N SER A 368 -9.29 -6.63 -22.88
CA SER A 368 -8.45 -6.58 -24.09
C SER A 368 -8.31 -7.97 -24.73
N ARG A 369 -8.29 -9.01 -23.88
CA ARG A 369 -8.23 -10.42 -24.28
C ARG A 369 -9.58 -10.99 -24.72
N GLY A 370 -10.64 -10.18 -24.68
CA GLY A 370 -12.00 -10.58 -25.06
C GLY A 370 -12.68 -11.48 -24.03
N ILE A 371 -12.21 -11.49 -22.78
CA ILE A 371 -12.84 -12.23 -21.69
C ILE A 371 -14.10 -11.47 -21.26
N PRO A 372 -15.29 -12.12 -21.23
CA PRO A 372 -16.51 -11.47 -20.78
C PRO A 372 -16.43 -11.04 -19.31
N LYS A 373 -17.01 -9.87 -18.98
CA LYS A 373 -16.96 -9.31 -17.61
C LYS A 373 -17.63 -10.25 -16.59
N GLU A 374 -18.65 -10.98 -17.03
CA GLU A 374 -19.35 -11.99 -16.25
C GLU A 374 -18.52 -13.25 -15.95
N ASP A 375 -17.47 -13.50 -16.71
CA ASP A 375 -16.60 -14.67 -16.55
C ASP A 375 -15.37 -14.32 -15.72
N LEU A 376 -14.67 -13.22 -16.03
CA LEU A 376 -13.53 -12.71 -15.26
C LEU A 376 -13.30 -11.22 -15.54
N HIS A 377 -13.16 -10.42 -14.47
CA HIS A 377 -12.89 -8.99 -14.58
C HIS A 377 -11.59 -8.60 -13.90
N ILE A 378 -10.55 -8.35 -14.70
CA ILE A 378 -9.29 -7.75 -14.23
C ILE A 378 -9.15 -6.37 -14.91
N PRO A 379 -9.00 -5.26 -14.15
CA PRO A 379 -8.72 -3.95 -14.71
C PRO A 379 -7.33 -3.90 -15.35
N ALA A 380 -7.13 -2.98 -16.30
CA ALA A 380 -5.84 -2.80 -16.96
C ALA A 380 -4.90 -1.94 -16.09
N TYR A 381 -3.62 -2.31 -16.02
CA TYR A 381 -2.55 -1.59 -15.33
C TYR A 381 -1.80 -0.60 -16.24
N ASN A 382 -2.12 -0.57 -17.55
CA ASN A 382 -1.70 0.45 -18.53
C ASN A 382 -0.17 0.70 -18.59
N GLY A 383 0.63 -0.37 -18.61
CA GLY A 383 1.99 -0.28 -19.09
C GLY A 383 2.99 0.42 -18.17
N GLY A 384 2.76 0.55 -16.88
CA GLY A 384 3.83 0.91 -15.94
C GLY A 384 4.80 -0.25 -15.76
N LEU A 385 4.95 -0.67 -14.49
CA LEU A 385 5.69 -1.88 -14.10
C LEU A 385 5.36 -3.11 -14.98
N PHE A 386 4.11 -3.28 -15.41
CA PHE A 386 3.62 -4.45 -16.14
C PHE A 386 3.65 -4.35 -17.67
N ARG A 387 4.23 -3.30 -18.27
CA ARG A 387 4.24 -3.15 -19.75
C ARG A 387 4.74 -4.42 -20.46
N THR A 388 3.91 -5.01 -21.30
CA THR A 388 4.25 -6.20 -22.10
C THR A 388 4.42 -5.94 -23.59
N ASP A 389 3.89 -4.83 -24.11
CA ASP A 389 4.03 -4.42 -25.52
C ASP A 389 4.69 -3.03 -25.66
N PRO A 390 5.98 -2.88 -25.30
CA PRO A 390 6.67 -1.60 -25.34
C PRO A 390 7.04 -1.15 -26.76
N ASP A 391 7.02 0.16 -27.00
CA ASP A 391 7.42 0.77 -28.28
C ASP A 391 8.85 1.38 -28.26
N GLU A 392 9.21 2.14 -29.30
CA GLU A 392 10.57 2.72 -29.40
C GLU A 392 10.85 3.82 -28.36
N ASP A 393 9.79 4.48 -27.87
CA ASP A 393 9.85 5.59 -26.91
C ASP A 393 9.83 5.09 -25.45
N ASP A 394 9.56 3.80 -25.22
CA ASP A 394 9.60 3.14 -23.93
C ASP A 394 11.01 2.86 -23.38
N GLY A 395 11.05 2.58 -22.07
CA GLY A 395 12.25 2.22 -21.33
C GLY A 395 12.99 1.03 -21.96
N ALA A 396 14.33 1.05 -21.87
CA ALA A 396 15.15 -0.04 -22.38
C ALA A 396 14.83 -1.36 -21.66
N GLU A 397 14.44 -1.28 -20.39
CA GLU A 397 14.15 -2.39 -19.51
C GLU A 397 12.85 -3.08 -19.89
N ALA A 398 11.81 -2.31 -20.24
CA ALA A 398 10.53 -2.86 -20.69
C ALA A 398 10.72 -3.63 -21.99
N ARG A 399 11.47 -3.06 -22.95
CA ARG A 399 11.82 -3.75 -24.22
C ARG A 399 12.64 -5.00 -23.98
N PHE A 400 13.64 -4.93 -23.10
CA PHE A 400 14.44 -6.09 -22.71
C PHE A 400 13.53 -7.22 -22.19
N LEU A 401 12.60 -6.91 -21.30
CA LEU A 401 11.69 -7.91 -20.74
C LEU A 401 10.71 -8.50 -21.76
N ALA A 402 10.33 -7.75 -22.79
CA ALA A 402 9.47 -8.24 -23.86
C ALA A 402 10.23 -9.12 -24.88
N GLU A 403 11.54 -8.94 -25.02
CA GLU A 403 12.36 -9.64 -26.02
C GLU A 403 13.11 -10.86 -25.47
N GLN A 404 13.53 -10.81 -24.20
CA GLN A 404 14.40 -11.83 -23.59
C GLN A 404 13.61 -12.85 -22.76
N THR A 405 14.06 -14.10 -22.76
CA THR A 405 13.40 -15.21 -22.05
C THR A 405 14.30 -15.81 -20.98
N VAL A 406 13.70 -16.39 -19.94
CA VAL A 406 14.42 -17.12 -18.88
C VAL A 406 13.96 -18.58 -18.86
N GLY A 407 14.92 -19.49 -18.69
CA GLY A 407 14.64 -20.92 -18.58
C GLY A 407 13.84 -21.31 -17.33
N ASP A 408 12.94 -22.28 -17.48
CA ASP A 408 12.02 -22.75 -16.44
C ASP A 408 12.73 -23.17 -15.13
N ALA A 409 13.94 -23.73 -15.22
CA ALA A 409 14.71 -24.13 -14.03
C ALA A 409 15.12 -22.93 -13.16
N TYR A 410 15.55 -21.83 -13.79
CA TYR A 410 15.91 -20.59 -13.10
C TYR A 410 14.66 -19.91 -12.54
N LEU A 411 13.60 -19.80 -13.34
CA LEU A 411 12.32 -19.20 -12.90
C LEU A 411 11.69 -19.97 -11.73
N ALA A 412 11.68 -21.31 -11.76
CA ALA A 412 11.16 -22.11 -10.65
C ALA A 412 11.91 -21.83 -9.35
N ARG A 413 13.24 -21.67 -9.42
CA ARG A 413 14.07 -21.36 -8.26
C ARG A 413 13.86 -19.92 -7.77
N VAL A 414 13.69 -18.96 -8.68
CA VAL A 414 13.32 -17.57 -8.35
C VAL A 414 11.98 -17.54 -7.62
N VAL A 415 10.94 -18.20 -8.15
CA VAL A 415 9.63 -18.26 -7.49
C VAL A 415 9.75 -18.93 -6.11
N GLU A 416 10.54 -19.99 -5.97
CA GLU A 416 10.77 -20.63 -4.68
C GLU A 416 11.40 -19.67 -3.65
N LEU A 417 12.43 -18.91 -4.05
CA LEU A 417 13.09 -17.92 -3.17
C LEU A 417 12.13 -16.82 -2.73
N LEU A 418 11.27 -16.35 -3.63
CA LEU A 418 10.28 -15.32 -3.29
C LEU A 418 9.13 -15.85 -2.44
N THR A 419 8.81 -17.13 -2.53
CA THR A 419 7.59 -17.68 -1.92
C THR A 419 7.83 -18.51 -0.69
N ARG A 420 9.05 -19.02 -0.45
CA ARG A 420 9.35 -19.86 0.71
C ARG A 420 10.58 -19.36 1.48
N SER A 421 10.45 -19.23 2.80
CA SER A 421 11.57 -18.99 3.73
C SER A 421 11.91 -20.25 4.53
N GLN A 422 13.15 -20.32 5.02
CA GLN A 422 13.65 -21.44 5.81
C GLN A 422 13.23 -21.27 7.28
N GLN A 423 12.57 -22.29 7.88
CA GLN A 423 12.19 -22.23 9.28
C GLN A 423 13.42 -22.48 10.19
N SER A 424 13.63 -21.58 11.16
CA SER A 424 14.78 -21.57 12.08
C SER A 424 14.93 -22.85 12.90
N ASN A 425 13.81 -23.53 13.23
CA ASN A 425 13.79 -24.61 14.22
C ASN A 425 13.53 -26.03 13.68
N SER A 426 12.89 -26.19 12.52
CA SER A 426 12.37 -27.49 12.05
C SER A 426 13.02 -28.01 10.75
N GLY A 427 13.80 -27.18 10.04
CA GLY A 427 14.40 -27.54 8.74
C GLY A 427 13.41 -27.60 7.57
N GLY A 428 12.12 -27.31 7.81
CA GLY A 428 11.11 -27.12 6.77
C GLY A 428 11.21 -25.74 6.11
N LYS A 429 10.60 -25.59 4.92
CA LYS A 429 10.41 -24.30 4.26
C LYS A 429 8.94 -23.91 4.34
N ILE A 430 8.64 -22.73 4.85
CA ILE A 430 7.27 -22.19 4.99
C ILE A 430 7.00 -21.16 3.91
N PHE A 431 5.73 -20.97 3.54
CA PHE A 431 5.38 -19.93 2.60
C PHE A 431 5.45 -18.54 3.25
N VAL A 432 5.95 -17.56 2.50
CA VAL A 432 5.99 -16.16 2.92
C VAL A 432 4.58 -15.56 2.82
N ASP A 433 4.12 -14.93 3.90
CA ASP A 433 2.84 -14.22 3.95
C ASP A 433 3.02 -12.74 3.57
N TYR A 434 2.73 -12.43 2.31
CA TYR A 434 2.78 -11.07 1.76
C TYR A 434 1.65 -10.17 2.26
N SER A 435 0.58 -10.70 2.87
CA SER A 435 -0.49 -9.87 3.46
C SER A 435 0.03 -9.06 4.65
N SER A 436 0.97 -9.65 5.38
CA SER A 436 1.56 -9.11 6.60
C SER A 436 2.66 -8.08 6.34
N LEU A 437 3.21 -8.01 5.13
CA LEU A 437 4.26 -7.06 4.78
C LEU A 437 3.67 -5.66 4.57
N ASP A 438 4.30 -4.65 5.18
CA ASP A 438 3.94 -3.26 4.93
C ASP A 438 4.51 -2.81 3.58
N VAL A 439 3.71 -2.09 2.80
CA VAL A 439 4.09 -1.55 1.49
C VAL A 439 5.38 -0.72 1.56
N ARG A 440 5.60 -0.02 2.68
CA ARG A 440 6.81 0.77 2.91
C ARG A 440 8.03 -0.12 3.12
N HIS A 441 7.87 -1.22 3.88
CA HIS A 441 8.93 -2.21 4.07
C HIS A 441 9.35 -2.77 2.70
N LEU A 442 8.39 -3.13 1.86
CA LEU A 442 8.66 -3.56 0.50
C LEU A 442 9.48 -2.50 -0.27
N GLY A 443 9.06 -1.23 -0.27
CA GLY A 443 9.82 -0.13 -0.89
C GLY A 443 11.27 -0.01 -0.41
N SER A 444 11.51 -0.17 0.90
CA SER A 444 12.84 -0.06 1.50
C SER A 444 13.80 -1.19 1.14
N ILE A 445 13.29 -2.43 1.02
CA ILE A 445 14.08 -3.60 0.58
C ILE A 445 14.70 -3.29 -0.78
N TYR A 446 13.91 -2.69 -1.67
CA TYR A 446 14.39 -2.45 -3.00
C TYR A 446 15.14 -1.16 -3.23
N GLU A 447 14.87 -0.12 -2.46
CA GLU A 447 15.76 1.05 -2.45
C GLU A 447 17.19 0.61 -2.10
N GLY A 448 17.33 -0.34 -1.16
CA GLY A 448 18.60 -0.99 -0.89
C GLY A 448 19.15 -1.76 -2.10
N LEU A 449 18.31 -2.48 -2.85
CA LEU A 449 18.72 -3.26 -4.03
C LEU A 449 19.20 -2.39 -5.20
N LEU A 450 18.69 -1.17 -5.34
CA LEU A 450 19.08 -0.22 -6.40
C LEU A 450 20.55 0.21 -6.33
N GLU A 451 21.21 0.07 -5.18
CA GLU A 451 22.62 0.44 -5.00
C GLU A 451 23.60 -0.64 -5.53
N TYR A 452 23.09 -1.82 -5.87
CA TYR A 452 23.91 -2.96 -6.26
C TYR A 452 24.21 -2.97 -7.75
N GLN A 453 25.34 -3.59 -8.09
CA GLN A 453 25.82 -3.78 -9.46
C GLN A 453 26.16 -5.25 -9.69
N LEU A 454 25.75 -5.78 -10.84
CA LEU A 454 26.08 -7.14 -11.28
C LEU A 454 27.49 -7.21 -11.86
N HIS A 455 28.19 -8.28 -11.50
CA HIS A 455 29.49 -8.63 -12.05
C HIS A 455 29.56 -10.14 -12.32
N VAL A 456 30.40 -10.52 -13.28
CA VAL A 456 30.78 -11.92 -13.52
C VAL A 456 32.15 -12.18 -12.94
N ALA A 457 32.31 -13.27 -12.20
CA ALA A 457 33.56 -13.58 -11.53
C ALA A 457 34.61 -14.13 -12.49
N ASP A 458 35.69 -13.39 -12.73
CA ASP A 458 36.85 -13.87 -13.53
C ASP A 458 37.58 -15.08 -12.91
N ARG A 459 37.33 -15.35 -11.63
CA ARG A 459 38.06 -16.31 -10.79
C ARG A 459 37.21 -16.70 -9.58
N PRO A 460 37.55 -17.80 -8.87
CA PRO A 460 36.87 -18.13 -7.62
C PRO A 460 37.03 -17.03 -6.57
N LEU A 461 35.92 -16.65 -5.95
CA LEU A 461 35.83 -15.62 -4.91
C LEU A 461 35.34 -16.24 -3.60
N THR A 462 35.79 -15.65 -2.49
CA THR A 462 35.28 -15.88 -1.14
C THR A 462 34.79 -14.56 -0.56
N VAL A 463 34.14 -14.60 0.59
CA VAL A 463 33.67 -13.40 1.28
C VAL A 463 34.54 -13.16 2.52
N ASP A 464 35.21 -12.01 2.58
CA ASP A 464 35.97 -11.53 3.74
C ASP A 464 35.43 -10.18 4.18
N ASP A 465 35.07 -10.04 5.45
CA ASP A 465 34.41 -8.85 6.03
C ASP A 465 33.20 -8.31 5.23
N GLY A 466 32.48 -9.21 4.55
CA GLY A 466 31.30 -8.87 3.74
C GLY A 466 31.61 -8.42 2.31
N GLU A 467 32.86 -8.44 1.88
CA GLU A 467 33.28 -8.13 0.51
C GLU A 467 33.73 -9.37 -0.25
N TYR A 468 33.45 -9.39 -1.56
CA TYR A 468 33.96 -10.43 -2.44
C TYR A 468 35.46 -10.22 -2.70
N VAL A 469 36.26 -11.12 -2.17
CA VAL A 469 37.71 -11.15 -2.35
C VAL A 469 38.14 -12.43 -3.05
N LYS A 470 39.36 -12.43 -3.60
CA LYS A 470 39.90 -13.63 -4.25
C LYS A 470 40.06 -14.77 -3.22
N ALA A 471 39.53 -15.95 -3.52
CA ALA A 471 39.72 -17.12 -2.68
C ALA A 471 41.17 -17.64 -2.72
N GLU A 472 41.74 -17.97 -1.55
CA GLU A 472 42.98 -18.73 -1.39
C GLU A 472 42.72 -20.24 -1.25
N GLU A 473 43.76 -21.09 -1.32
CA GLU A 473 43.63 -22.56 -1.33
C GLU A 473 42.93 -23.16 -0.09
N SER A 474 42.83 -22.41 1.01
CA SER A 474 42.16 -22.83 2.25
C SER A 474 40.76 -22.25 2.45
N ASP A 475 40.32 -21.36 1.56
CA ASP A 475 39.08 -20.61 1.75
C ASP A 475 37.88 -21.39 1.22
N ASN A 476 36.71 -21.12 1.79
CA ASN A 476 35.46 -21.63 1.26
C ASN A 476 35.08 -20.76 0.05
N ILE A 477 35.02 -21.36 -1.14
CA ILE A 477 34.61 -20.66 -2.36
C ILE A 477 33.10 -20.38 -2.26
N VAL A 478 32.73 -19.12 -2.42
CA VAL A 478 31.33 -18.66 -2.39
C VAL A 478 30.81 -18.40 -3.81
N VAL A 479 31.69 -18.00 -4.73
CA VAL A 479 31.34 -17.74 -6.13
C VAL A 479 32.44 -18.37 -7.00
N GLU A 480 32.04 -19.22 -7.93
CA GLU A 480 32.98 -19.84 -8.88
C GLU A 480 33.28 -18.92 -10.07
N ALA A 481 34.37 -19.22 -10.79
CA ALA A 481 34.70 -18.47 -11.99
C ALA A 481 33.61 -18.63 -13.07
N GLY A 482 33.07 -17.52 -13.57
CA GLY A 482 31.99 -17.45 -14.54
C GLY A 482 30.59 -17.29 -13.94
N GLU A 483 30.47 -17.33 -12.61
CA GLU A 483 29.19 -17.08 -11.92
C GLU A 483 28.95 -15.58 -11.71
N VAL A 484 27.67 -15.23 -11.58
CA VAL A 484 27.24 -13.85 -11.33
C VAL A 484 27.33 -13.54 -9.83
N TYR A 485 27.70 -12.31 -9.47
CA TYR A 485 27.68 -11.81 -8.10
C TYR A 485 27.36 -10.32 -8.05
N LEU A 486 26.88 -9.86 -6.89
CA LEU A 486 26.46 -8.48 -6.66
C LEU A 486 27.50 -7.72 -5.82
N THR A 487 27.77 -6.46 -6.13
CA THR A 487 28.58 -5.56 -5.28
C THR A 487 27.92 -4.20 -5.10
N THR A 488 28.26 -3.47 -4.05
CA THR A 488 27.87 -2.07 -3.86
C THR A 488 28.94 -1.14 -4.43
N GLY A 489 28.53 -0.02 -5.04
CA GLY A 489 29.41 0.88 -5.81
C GLY A 489 30.57 1.56 -5.05
N SER A 490 30.73 1.34 -3.73
CA SER A 490 31.71 2.03 -2.88
C SER A 490 32.67 1.14 -2.07
N GLY A 491 32.67 -0.20 -2.21
CA GLY A 491 33.49 -1.05 -1.33
C GLY A 491 33.10 -0.84 0.14
N GLU A 492 31.81 -0.68 0.38
CA GLU A 492 31.24 -0.54 1.71
C GLU A 492 30.21 -1.66 1.89
N ARG A 493 30.55 -2.54 2.83
CA ARG A 493 29.72 -3.42 3.67
C ARG A 493 28.42 -3.97 3.06
N LYS A 494 28.23 -5.28 3.25
CA LYS A 494 26.94 -5.96 3.47
C LYS A 494 26.08 -5.38 4.62
N ALA A 495 26.43 -4.22 5.19
CA ALA A 495 25.72 -3.59 6.29
C ALA A 495 25.00 -2.33 5.79
N THR A 496 23.71 -2.50 5.48
CA THR A 496 22.65 -1.54 5.84
C THR A 496 22.90 -0.09 5.40
N GLY A 497 23.21 0.11 4.12
CA GLY A 497 23.40 1.43 3.50
C GLY A 497 22.10 2.19 3.21
N SER A 498 20.97 1.48 3.10
CA SER A 498 19.66 2.13 3.19
C SER A 498 19.49 2.59 4.63
N TYR A 499 19.69 3.89 4.89
CA TYR A 499 19.20 4.49 6.12
C TYR A 499 17.68 4.42 6.06
N TYR A 500 17.12 3.28 6.48
CA TYR A 500 15.73 3.11 6.82
C TYR A 500 15.37 4.30 7.71
N THR A 501 14.61 5.25 7.17
CA THR A 501 14.04 6.32 7.99
C THR A 501 12.98 5.61 8.80
N PRO A 502 13.17 5.45 10.13
CA PRO A 502 12.21 4.71 10.92
C PRO A 502 10.81 5.27 10.73
N GLU A 503 9.81 4.40 10.72
CA GLU A 503 8.43 4.80 10.46
C GLU A 503 7.99 5.99 11.33
N TYR A 504 8.34 5.97 12.61
CA TYR A 504 8.04 7.06 13.54
C TYR A 504 8.70 8.39 13.14
N VAL A 505 9.84 8.38 12.45
CA VAL A 505 10.51 9.59 11.97
C VAL A 505 9.75 10.16 10.77
N VAL A 506 9.33 9.31 9.84
CA VAL A 506 8.52 9.73 8.69
C VAL A 506 7.20 10.33 9.16
N GLU A 507 6.46 9.60 10.02
CA GLU A 507 5.19 10.06 10.60
C GLU A 507 5.37 11.39 11.35
N TYR A 508 6.38 11.50 12.21
CA TYR A 508 6.67 12.73 12.94
C TYR A 508 6.95 13.93 12.00
N ILE A 509 7.76 13.74 10.95
CA ILE A 509 8.06 14.82 9.99
C ILE A 509 6.79 15.25 9.26
N VAL A 510 5.95 14.30 8.85
CA VAL A 510 4.69 14.59 8.16
C VAL A 510 3.74 15.36 9.08
N ASP A 511 3.57 14.92 10.33
CA ASP A 511 2.70 15.55 11.32
C ASP A 511 3.11 16.99 11.60
N GLU A 512 4.40 17.24 11.85
CA GLU A 512 4.91 18.58 12.13
C GLU A 512 4.90 19.50 10.90
N THR A 513 4.89 18.93 9.68
CA THR A 513 4.87 19.70 8.44
C THR A 513 3.44 20.05 8.00
N LEU A 514 2.54 19.05 8.00
CA LEU A 514 1.17 19.20 7.51
C LEU A 514 0.21 19.68 8.60
N GLY A 515 0.46 19.34 9.86
CA GLY A 515 -0.43 19.70 10.97
C GLY A 515 -0.70 21.19 11.12
N PRO A 516 0.31 22.08 11.06
CA PRO A 516 0.06 23.52 11.08
C PRO A 516 -0.87 23.98 9.94
N LEU A 517 -0.68 23.46 8.73
CA LEU A 517 -1.47 23.85 7.55
C LEU A 517 -2.93 23.39 7.66
N VAL A 518 -3.15 22.16 8.12
CA VAL A 518 -4.48 21.61 8.33
C VAL A 518 -5.20 22.35 9.46
N ASN A 519 -4.49 22.69 10.53
CA ASN A 519 -5.04 23.49 11.63
C ASN A 519 -5.42 24.90 11.18
N ASP A 520 -4.59 25.57 10.38
CA ASP A 520 -4.91 26.88 9.80
C ASP A 520 -6.19 26.83 8.96
N ILE A 521 -6.34 25.82 8.08
CA ILE A 521 -7.57 25.58 7.30
C ILE A 521 -8.77 25.42 8.24
N ARG A 522 -8.62 24.62 9.30
CA ARG A 522 -9.68 24.35 10.28
C ARG A 522 -10.10 25.63 11.00
N GLU A 523 -9.15 26.42 11.51
CA GLU A 523 -9.40 27.67 12.23
C GLU A 523 -10.05 28.73 11.32
N GLU A 524 -9.57 28.88 10.09
CA GLU A 524 -10.15 29.79 9.10
C GLU A 524 -11.61 29.45 8.80
N LEU A 525 -11.91 28.17 8.57
CA LEU A 525 -13.27 27.73 8.29
C LEU A 525 -14.18 27.95 9.50
N VAL A 526 -13.77 27.58 10.71
CA VAL A 526 -14.55 27.87 11.94
C VAL A 526 -14.82 29.37 12.08
N GLY A 527 -13.83 30.20 11.78
CA GLY A 527 -13.98 31.66 11.72
C GLY A 527 -15.06 32.10 10.72
N GLN A 528 -15.10 31.51 9.53
CA GLN A 528 -16.06 31.83 8.45
C GLN A 528 -17.48 31.29 8.71
N THR A 529 -17.64 30.07 9.23
CA THR A 529 -18.95 29.47 9.51
C THR A 529 -19.73 30.29 10.55
N THR A 530 -19.01 30.96 11.47
CA THR A 530 -19.60 31.87 12.47
C THR A 530 -20.33 33.06 11.83
N TYR A 531 -19.93 33.48 10.62
CA TYR A 531 -20.54 34.60 9.88
C TYR A 531 -21.59 34.18 8.83
N ARG A 532 -21.63 32.90 8.44
CA ARG A 532 -22.50 32.36 7.37
C ARG A 532 -23.78 31.65 7.85
N LYS A 533 -24.16 31.77 9.14
CA LYS A 533 -25.43 31.21 9.65
C LYS A 533 -26.64 31.78 8.90
N GLY A 534 -27.09 31.12 7.84
CA GLY A 534 -28.30 31.47 7.08
C GLY A 534 -28.37 31.07 5.61
N ASP A 535 -27.28 30.61 4.97
CA ASP A 535 -27.31 30.18 3.56
C ASP A 535 -27.45 28.65 3.45
N GLU A 536 -28.54 28.20 2.82
CA GLU A 536 -28.83 26.77 2.53
C GLU A 536 -28.01 26.23 1.34
N GLU A 537 -27.27 27.08 0.61
CA GLU A 537 -26.44 26.71 -0.57
C GLU A 537 -24.95 26.51 -0.26
N ALA A 538 -24.47 26.77 0.97
CA ALA A 538 -23.09 26.50 1.35
C ALA A 538 -22.93 25.01 1.72
N GLY A 539 -21.91 24.34 1.19
CA GLY A 539 -21.58 22.95 1.53
C GLY A 539 -21.34 22.77 3.02
N THR A 540 -21.28 21.52 3.51
CA THR A 540 -21.05 21.31 4.93
C THR A 540 -19.62 21.72 5.33
N PHE A 541 -19.37 21.99 6.61
CA PHE A 541 -18.01 22.34 7.08
C PHE A 541 -17.00 21.25 6.69
N ALA A 542 -17.37 19.98 6.80
CA ALA A 542 -16.54 18.85 6.44
C ALA A 542 -16.25 18.79 4.93
N ASP A 543 -17.22 19.13 4.08
CA ASP A 543 -17.01 19.17 2.63
C ASP A 543 -16.11 20.36 2.24
N GLU A 544 -16.35 21.55 2.81
CA GLU A 544 -15.49 22.72 2.59
C GLU A 544 -14.08 22.48 3.12
N PHE A 545 -13.94 21.78 4.26
CA PHE A 545 -12.66 21.38 4.82
C PHE A 545 -11.94 20.39 3.92
N ALA A 546 -12.62 19.35 3.45
CA ALA A 546 -12.06 18.37 2.53
C ALA A 546 -11.57 19.04 1.24
N GLU A 547 -12.36 19.91 0.62
CA GLU A 547 -11.94 20.65 -0.59
C GLU A 547 -10.73 21.55 -0.34
N ARG A 548 -10.66 22.24 0.81
CA ARG A 548 -9.49 23.05 1.18
C ARG A 548 -8.24 22.20 1.42
N VAL A 549 -8.41 21.00 1.98
CA VAL A 549 -7.32 20.02 2.12
C VAL A 549 -6.89 19.50 0.74
N PHE A 550 -7.82 19.23 -0.17
CA PHE A 550 -7.53 18.77 -1.53
C PHE A 550 -6.82 19.82 -2.41
N ASP A 551 -6.88 21.09 -2.02
CA ASP A 551 -6.13 22.18 -2.67
C ASP A 551 -4.64 22.22 -2.26
N LEU A 552 -4.23 21.51 -1.20
CA LEU A 552 -2.83 21.44 -0.79
C LEU A 552 -1.99 20.72 -1.86
N LYS A 553 -0.77 21.20 -2.07
CA LYS A 553 0.21 20.63 -3.01
C LYS A 553 1.46 20.21 -2.26
N ILE A 554 1.62 18.90 -2.08
CA ILE A 554 2.71 18.26 -1.34
C ILE A 554 3.69 17.69 -2.37
N LEU A 555 4.94 18.12 -2.32
CA LEU A 555 5.99 17.69 -3.22
C LEU A 555 7.11 17.00 -2.44
N ASP A 556 7.47 15.79 -2.85
CA ASP A 556 8.74 15.16 -2.48
C ASP A 556 9.72 15.17 -3.68
N PRO A 557 10.76 16.02 -3.67
CA PRO A 557 11.69 16.18 -4.80
C PRO A 557 12.76 15.07 -4.86
N ALA A 558 12.78 14.12 -3.93
CA ALA A 558 13.67 12.95 -3.96
C ALA A 558 12.90 11.79 -3.35
N MET A 559 11.79 11.44 -3.98
CA MET A 559 10.74 10.65 -3.35
C MET A 559 11.13 9.19 -3.06
N GLY A 560 12.16 8.66 -3.71
CA GLY A 560 12.51 7.25 -3.61
C GLY A 560 11.29 6.37 -3.88
N SER A 561 11.04 5.41 -2.99
CA SER A 561 9.85 4.55 -3.08
C SER A 561 8.54 5.18 -2.56
N GLY A 562 8.51 6.49 -2.25
CA GLY A 562 7.30 7.21 -1.86
C GLY A 562 6.89 7.09 -0.39
N HIS A 563 7.83 6.91 0.53
CA HIS A 563 7.56 6.79 1.97
C HIS A 563 6.87 8.02 2.58
N PHE A 564 7.39 9.22 2.29
CA PHE A 564 6.78 10.46 2.74
C PHE A 564 5.43 10.69 2.06
N LEU A 565 5.31 10.35 0.77
CA LEU A 565 4.09 10.51 -0.01
C LEU A 565 2.95 9.64 0.56
N THR A 566 3.20 8.35 0.81
CA THR A 566 2.22 7.44 1.40
C THR A 566 1.81 7.87 2.81
N SER A 567 2.75 8.36 3.62
CA SER A 567 2.47 8.85 4.97
C SER A 567 1.66 10.16 4.95
N ALA A 568 1.95 11.06 4.02
CA ALA A 568 1.16 12.28 3.80
C ALA A 568 -0.28 11.97 3.36
N VAL A 569 -0.46 10.95 2.51
CA VAL A 569 -1.80 10.46 2.12
C VAL A 569 -2.60 10.04 3.34
N ASP A 570 -2.01 9.22 4.21
CA ASP A 570 -2.68 8.76 5.42
C ASP A 570 -3.02 9.90 6.39
N TYR A 571 -2.08 10.81 6.59
CA TYR A 571 -2.27 11.96 7.48
C TYR A 571 -3.48 12.80 7.05
N LEU A 572 -3.49 13.23 5.79
CA LEU A 572 -4.57 14.08 5.28
C LEU A 572 -5.91 13.34 5.20
N ALA A 573 -5.89 12.05 4.83
CA ALA A 573 -7.10 11.24 4.80
C ALA A 573 -7.73 11.12 6.19
N ARG A 574 -6.92 10.91 7.24
CA ARG A 574 -7.40 10.87 8.63
C ARG A 574 -8.02 12.20 9.06
N GLU A 575 -7.38 13.32 8.73
CA GLU A 575 -7.90 14.65 9.08
C GLU A 575 -9.24 14.95 8.42
N ILE A 576 -9.44 14.49 7.17
CA ILE A 576 -10.72 14.60 6.46
C ILE A 576 -11.81 13.78 7.16
N ILE A 577 -11.52 12.51 7.49
CA ILE A 577 -12.47 11.64 8.21
C ILE A 577 -12.79 12.21 9.60
N ASP A 578 -11.78 12.72 10.32
CA ASP A 578 -11.99 13.39 11.62
C ASP A 578 -12.94 14.59 11.50
N ALA A 579 -12.78 15.45 10.49
CA ALA A 579 -13.68 16.57 10.27
C ALA A 579 -15.12 16.12 9.97
N GLN A 580 -15.28 15.07 9.15
CA GLN A 580 -16.57 14.47 8.85
C GLN A 580 -17.25 13.86 10.10
N GLU A 581 -16.50 13.15 10.94
CA GLU A 581 -17.01 12.53 12.18
C GLU A 581 -17.40 13.58 13.23
N ARG A 582 -16.59 14.64 13.39
CA ARG A 582 -16.91 15.74 14.31
C ARG A 582 -18.15 16.52 13.89
N GLN A 583 -18.34 16.73 12.60
CA GLN A 583 -19.53 17.42 12.09
C GLN A 583 -20.80 16.59 12.31
N ALA A 584 -20.76 15.29 11.97
CA ALA A 584 -21.91 14.40 12.15
C ALA A 584 -22.38 14.37 13.61
N ALA A 585 -21.43 14.35 14.55
CA ALA A 585 -21.68 14.47 15.99
C ALA A 585 -22.50 15.72 16.36
N GLN A 586 -22.11 16.88 15.81
CA GLN A 586 -22.70 18.17 16.17
C GLN A 586 -24.10 18.36 15.59
N GLN A 587 -24.35 17.82 14.40
CA GLN A 587 -25.61 17.99 13.68
C GLN A 587 -26.64 16.91 14.05
N GLY A 588 -26.20 15.75 14.55
CA GLY A 588 -27.10 14.61 14.81
C GLY A 588 -27.81 14.16 13.54
N VAL A 589 -27.12 14.24 12.39
CA VAL A 589 -27.62 13.93 11.04
C VAL A 589 -26.95 12.66 10.52
N GLU A 590 -27.74 11.89 9.78
CA GLU A 590 -27.59 10.50 9.35
C GLU A 590 -26.44 10.18 8.37
N THR A 591 -26.04 11.08 7.48
CA THR A 591 -25.25 10.65 6.31
C THR A 591 -24.11 11.61 5.97
N VAL A 592 -22.88 11.09 6.08
CA VAL A 592 -21.92 11.27 4.98
C VAL A 592 -22.26 10.14 4.02
N GLU A 593 -22.22 10.37 2.70
CA GLU A 593 -22.45 9.32 1.71
C GLU A 593 -21.67 8.05 2.09
N GLU A 594 -22.30 6.87 2.06
CA GLU A 594 -21.65 5.59 2.43
C GLU A 594 -20.33 5.36 1.67
N ASP A 595 -20.13 6.09 0.57
CA ASP A 595 -18.99 6.01 -0.34
C ASP A 595 -17.75 6.83 0.08
N HIS A 596 -17.79 7.62 1.17
CA HIS A 596 -16.66 8.47 1.61
C HIS A 596 -15.93 7.91 2.85
N ASP A 597 -15.47 6.67 2.77
CA ASP A 597 -14.66 6.04 3.82
C ASP A 597 -13.18 6.49 3.81
N ILE A 598 -12.34 5.89 4.67
CA ILE A 598 -10.91 6.22 4.73
C ILE A 598 -10.18 5.94 3.40
N ASN A 599 -10.60 4.94 2.63
CA ASN A 599 -9.97 4.58 1.36
C ASN A 599 -10.34 5.59 0.27
N TRP A 600 -11.58 6.06 0.25
CA TRP A 600 -11.99 7.20 -0.57
C TRP A 600 -11.14 8.44 -0.27
N ALA A 601 -10.95 8.77 1.01
CA ALA A 601 -10.15 9.95 1.40
C ALA A 601 -8.68 9.78 0.96
N ARG A 602 -8.08 8.60 1.18
CA ARG A 602 -6.72 8.28 0.71
C ARG A 602 -6.61 8.44 -0.80
N ARG A 603 -7.57 7.94 -1.57
CA ARG A 603 -7.61 8.06 -3.03
C ARG A 603 -7.66 9.52 -3.49
N LYS A 604 -8.59 10.31 -2.94
CA LYS A 604 -8.72 11.73 -3.32
C LYS A 604 -7.47 12.54 -2.97
N VAL A 605 -6.83 12.26 -1.83
CA VAL A 605 -5.57 12.89 -1.45
C VAL A 605 -4.47 12.52 -2.44
N ALA A 606 -4.27 11.23 -2.74
CA ALA A 606 -3.26 10.77 -3.68
C ALA A 606 -3.44 11.42 -5.08
N GLN A 607 -4.69 11.55 -5.53
CA GLN A 607 -5.05 12.13 -6.83
C GLN A 607 -4.86 13.64 -6.94
N ARG A 608 -5.08 14.40 -5.86
CA ARG A 608 -5.15 15.87 -5.93
C ARG A 608 -3.98 16.57 -5.27
N CYS A 609 -3.33 15.91 -4.30
CA CYS A 609 -2.41 16.58 -3.38
C CYS A 609 -0.95 16.17 -3.55
N ILE A 610 -0.70 14.95 -4.02
CA ILE A 610 0.61 14.31 -3.92
C ILE A 610 1.37 14.47 -5.23
N TYR A 611 2.61 14.96 -5.15
CA TYR A 611 3.55 15.15 -6.25
C TYR A 611 4.93 14.64 -5.84
N GLY A 612 5.70 14.14 -6.80
CA GLY A 612 7.01 13.60 -6.52
C GLY A 612 7.94 13.59 -7.73
N VAL A 613 9.23 13.67 -7.47
CA VAL A 613 10.29 13.56 -8.48
C VAL A 613 11.38 12.64 -7.97
N ASP A 614 11.86 11.74 -8.82
CA ASP A 614 13.05 10.94 -8.54
C ASP A 614 13.95 10.82 -9.78
N LEU A 615 15.26 10.72 -9.57
CA LEU A 615 16.22 10.56 -10.65
C LEU A 615 16.13 9.15 -11.26
N ASN A 616 15.86 8.14 -10.44
CA ASN A 616 15.82 6.75 -10.87
C ASN A 616 14.41 6.42 -11.42
N PRO A 617 14.30 6.00 -12.70
CA PRO A 617 13.04 5.56 -13.27
C PRO A 617 12.36 4.45 -12.46
N LEU A 618 13.14 3.50 -11.95
CA LEU A 618 12.60 2.40 -11.15
C LEU A 618 11.97 2.92 -9.86
N ALA A 619 12.68 3.77 -9.10
CA ALA A 619 12.14 4.39 -7.88
C ALA A 619 10.80 5.12 -8.13
N THR A 620 10.68 5.77 -9.29
CA THR A 620 9.43 6.41 -9.71
C THR A 620 8.28 5.41 -9.84
N GLU A 621 8.51 4.25 -10.46
CA GLU A 621 7.52 3.18 -10.54
C GLU A 621 7.20 2.61 -9.14
N LEU A 622 8.18 2.53 -8.23
CA LEU A 622 7.95 2.07 -6.86
C LEU A 622 7.04 2.99 -6.08
N ALA A 623 7.22 4.29 -6.22
CA ALA A 623 6.37 5.27 -5.58
C ALA A 623 4.92 5.14 -6.08
N LYS A 624 4.71 4.94 -7.39
CA LYS A 624 3.38 4.70 -7.98
C LYS A 624 2.71 3.45 -7.40
N VAL A 625 3.43 2.33 -7.40
CA VAL A 625 2.96 1.06 -6.83
C VAL A 625 2.64 1.24 -5.35
N SER A 626 3.54 1.87 -4.58
CA SER A 626 3.37 2.04 -3.13
C SER A 626 2.15 2.87 -2.78
N LEU A 627 1.91 3.98 -3.50
CA LEU A 627 0.71 4.78 -3.33
C LEU A 627 -0.56 3.98 -3.69
N TRP A 628 -0.51 3.22 -4.78
CA TRP A 628 -1.65 2.40 -5.19
C TRP A 628 -2.01 1.34 -4.15
N LEU A 629 -1.03 0.55 -3.70
CA LEU A 629 -1.20 -0.45 -2.65
C LEU A 629 -1.70 0.18 -1.35
N ARG A 630 -1.32 1.44 -1.07
CA ARG A 630 -1.81 2.15 0.10
C ARG A 630 -3.25 2.64 -0.03
N THR A 631 -3.69 3.00 -1.24
CA THR A 631 -5.06 3.46 -1.51
C THR A 631 -6.09 2.33 -1.63
N LEU A 632 -5.66 1.05 -1.72
CA LEU A 632 -6.51 -0.16 -1.75
C LEU A 632 -7.73 -0.04 -2.69
N ALA A 633 -7.51 0.52 -3.88
CA ALA A 633 -8.55 0.69 -4.88
C ALA A 633 -8.77 -0.59 -5.69
N ALA A 634 -9.19 -1.68 -5.04
CA ALA A 634 -9.42 -2.98 -5.68
C ALA A 634 -10.39 -2.92 -6.89
N GLU A 635 -11.48 -2.16 -6.79
CA GLU A 635 -12.51 -2.10 -7.83
C GLU A 635 -12.36 -0.93 -8.81
N GLN A 636 -11.36 -0.09 -8.63
CA GLN A 636 -11.17 1.10 -9.44
C GLN A 636 -9.77 1.09 -10.06
N PRO A 637 -9.60 1.61 -11.27
CA PRO A 637 -8.29 1.64 -11.92
C PRO A 637 -7.30 2.42 -11.05
N LEU A 638 -6.02 2.09 -11.24
CA LEU A 638 -4.93 2.92 -10.79
C LEU A 638 -5.25 4.36 -11.20
N ALA A 639 -5.36 5.26 -10.21
CA ALA A 639 -5.45 6.67 -10.52
C ALA A 639 -4.24 7.02 -11.41
N PHE A 640 -4.44 7.70 -12.53
CA PHE A 640 -3.33 8.09 -13.39
C PHE A 640 -2.38 9.03 -12.62
N LEU A 641 -1.30 8.50 -12.05
CA LEU A 641 -0.33 9.25 -11.22
C LEU A 641 0.85 9.77 -12.04
N ASP A 642 0.97 9.42 -13.32
CA ASP A 642 2.13 9.74 -14.15
C ASP A 642 2.37 11.23 -14.33
N HIS A 643 1.32 12.06 -14.22
CA HIS A 643 1.46 13.51 -14.27
C HIS A 643 1.89 14.14 -12.94
N HIS A 644 1.77 13.40 -11.84
CA HIS A 644 2.14 13.83 -10.49
C HIS A 644 3.52 13.33 -10.05
N LEU A 645 3.89 12.11 -10.46
CA LEU A 645 5.18 11.49 -10.17
C LEU A 645 6.05 11.47 -11.43
N LYS A 646 7.24 12.09 -11.37
CA LYS A 646 8.12 12.27 -12.54
C LYS A 646 9.51 11.70 -12.33
N THR A 647 10.01 11.02 -13.34
CA THR A 647 11.44 10.72 -13.45
C THR A 647 12.17 11.97 -13.92
N GLY A 648 13.13 12.46 -13.14
CA GLY A 648 13.90 13.64 -13.47
C GLY A 648 14.89 14.06 -12.38
N ASN A 649 15.79 14.97 -12.75
CA ASN A 649 16.75 15.52 -11.80
C ASN A 649 16.19 16.79 -11.15
N SER A 650 15.82 16.73 -9.88
CA SER A 650 15.24 17.86 -9.13
C SER A 650 16.19 19.05 -8.91
N LEU A 651 17.49 18.88 -9.17
CA LEU A 651 18.50 19.95 -9.06
C LEU A 651 18.82 20.61 -10.41
N VAL A 652 18.47 19.96 -11.53
CA VAL A 652 18.86 20.38 -12.88
C VAL A 652 17.61 20.59 -13.73
N GLY A 653 17.37 21.83 -14.13
CA GLY A 653 16.29 22.20 -15.02
C GLY A 653 16.31 23.70 -15.32
N SER A 654 15.46 24.14 -16.23
CA SER A 654 15.21 25.57 -16.46
C SER A 654 13.72 25.82 -16.49
N ASP A 655 13.29 26.94 -15.92
CA ASP A 655 11.92 27.39 -16.09
C ASP A 655 11.71 27.81 -17.55
N ILE A 656 10.60 27.40 -18.14
CA ILE A 656 10.25 27.82 -19.50
C ILE A 656 10.15 29.34 -19.60
N GLU A 657 9.70 30.03 -18.55
CA GLU A 657 9.65 31.48 -18.48
C GLU A 657 11.05 32.11 -18.53
N ASP A 658 12.04 31.50 -17.88
CA ASP A 658 13.44 31.94 -17.88
C ASP A 658 14.10 31.76 -19.25
N VAL A 659 13.80 30.64 -19.93
CA VAL A 659 14.25 30.37 -21.31
C VAL A 659 13.69 31.41 -22.28
N LEU A 660 12.45 31.86 -22.05
CA LEU A 660 11.77 32.83 -22.89
C LEU A 660 12.18 34.28 -22.64
N THR A 661 12.52 34.64 -21.41
CA THR A 661 12.93 36.00 -21.03
C THR A 661 14.39 36.30 -21.41
N ASN A 662 15.28 35.30 -21.43
CA ASN A 662 16.70 35.47 -21.79
C ASN A 662 16.97 35.60 -23.30
N GLY A 663 15.95 35.48 -24.16
CA GLY A 663 16.04 35.79 -25.60
C GLY A 663 16.29 37.28 -25.93
N ASP A 664 16.40 38.14 -24.90
CA ASP A 664 16.44 39.60 -25.02
C ASP A 664 17.86 40.21 -24.99
N SER A 665 18.92 39.39 -24.90
CA SER A 665 20.30 39.91 -24.89
C SER A 665 20.86 40.21 -26.29
N GLY A 666 20.37 41.31 -26.86
CA GLY A 666 21.13 42.30 -27.63
C GLY A 666 21.75 41.93 -28.98
N THR A 667 21.13 42.36 -30.09
CA THR A 667 21.83 43.04 -31.21
C THR A 667 20.89 43.81 -32.16
N ASN A 668 21.16 45.11 -32.31
CA ASN A 668 20.90 46.05 -33.44
C ASN A 668 19.53 46.11 -34.17
N ASP A 669 18.75 47.14 -33.79
CA ASP A 669 18.25 48.25 -34.64
C ASP A 669 17.67 47.90 -36.03
N GLY A 670 16.65 47.03 -36.04
CA GLY A 670 15.82 46.75 -37.22
C GLY A 670 14.93 45.50 -37.14
N GLN A 671 15.10 44.68 -36.10
CA GLN A 671 14.49 43.34 -35.98
C GLN A 671 13.48 43.17 -34.83
N LEU A 672 13.06 44.27 -34.20
CA LEU A 672 12.06 44.28 -33.11
C LEU A 672 10.78 43.51 -33.48
N THR A 673 10.26 43.69 -34.69
CA THR A 673 9.02 43.02 -35.13
C THR A 673 9.15 41.50 -35.29
N LEU A 674 10.35 41.00 -35.60
CA LEU A 674 10.60 39.57 -35.73
C LEU A 674 10.77 38.94 -34.34
N GLN A 675 11.55 39.54 -33.45
CA GLN A 675 11.67 39.09 -32.06
C GLN A 675 10.32 39.12 -31.32
N GLU A 676 9.52 40.16 -31.51
CA GLU A 676 8.14 40.23 -30.99
C GLU A 676 7.27 39.11 -31.58
N SER A 677 7.40 38.82 -32.88
CA SER A 677 6.67 37.70 -33.50
C SER A 677 7.11 36.34 -32.98
N PHE A 678 8.40 36.15 -32.68
CA PHE A 678 8.93 34.93 -32.11
C PHE A 678 8.49 34.74 -30.64
N ALA A 679 8.51 35.81 -29.85
CA ALA A 679 7.99 35.80 -28.48
C ALA A 679 6.49 35.49 -28.46
N HIS A 680 5.72 36.10 -29.36
CA HIS A 680 4.29 35.84 -29.50
C HIS A 680 3.99 34.41 -29.96
N THR A 681 4.72 33.86 -30.93
CA THR A 681 4.54 32.45 -31.36
C THR A 681 4.90 31.47 -30.26
N ARG A 682 5.92 31.75 -29.44
CA ARG A 682 6.28 30.91 -28.29
C ARG A 682 5.25 30.99 -27.16
N GLN A 683 4.74 32.18 -26.88
CA GLN A 683 3.67 32.36 -25.91
C GLN A 683 2.40 31.61 -26.33
N GLN A 684 2.06 31.63 -27.63
CA GLN A 684 0.97 30.83 -28.19
C GLN A 684 1.23 29.32 -28.11
N ALA A 685 2.48 28.88 -28.24
CA ALA A 685 2.83 27.47 -28.07
C ALA A 685 2.67 27.02 -26.61
N ILE A 686 3.06 27.86 -25.65
CA ILE A 686 2.83 27.59 -24.22
C ILE A 686 1.34 27.60 -23.90
N GLU A 687 0.59 28.61 -24.34
CA GLU A 687 -0.87 28.65 -24.16
C GLU A 687 -1.51 27.38 -24.73
N HIS A 688 -1.07 26.91 -25.92
CA HIS A 688 -1.58 25.67 -26.49
C HIS A 688 -1.29 24.45 -25.60
N VAL A 689 -0.05 24.28 -25.14
CA VAL A 689 0.33 23.16 -24.28
C VAL A 689 -0.39 23.22 -22.93
N MET A 690 -0.52 24.41 -22.34
CA MET A 690 -1.21 24.61 -21.08
C MET A 690 -2.71 24.34 -21.19
N ASP A 691 -3.36 24.74 -22.30
CA ASP A 691 -4.76 24.39 -22.57
C ASP A 691 -4.93 22.87 -22.64
N ARG A 692 -3.98 22.13 -23.24
CA ARG A 692 -4.02 20.66 -23.29
C ARG A 692 -3.80 20.01 -21.93
N PHE A 693 -2.91 20.54 -21.10
CA PHE A 693 -2.75 20.09 -19.72
C PHE A 693 -3.98 20.44 -18.86
N GLN A 694 -4.68 21.54 -19.14
CA GLN A 694 -5.96 21.83 -18.50
C GLN A 694 -7.05 20.84 -18.92
N ASP A 695 -7.11 20.46 -20.20
CA ASP A 695 -8.00 19.39 -20.67
C ASP A 695 -7.72 18.10 -19.89
N LEU A 696 -6.45 17.72 -19.74
CA LEU A 696 -6.03 16.55 -18.94
C LEU A 696 -6.49 16.63 -17.49
N LEU A 697 -6.26 17.77 -16.83
CA LEU A 697 -6.63 17.99 -15.42
C LEU A 697 -8.14 18.11 -15.19
N SER A 698 -8.93 18.29 -16.27
CA SER A 698 -10.38 18.38 -16.20
C SER A 698 -11.11 17.03 -16.30
N ILE A 699 -10.37 15.97 -16.64
CA ILE A 699 -10.91 14.60 -16.70
C ILE A 699 -11.07 14.08 -15.27
N ASP A 700 -12.27 13.59 -14.96
CA ASP A 700 -12.59 13.03 -13.64
C ASP A 700 -11.81 11.72 -13.42
N ASN A 701 -10.80 11.67 -12.55
CA ASN A 701 -9.95 10.47 -12.37
C ASN A 701 -10.64 9.37 -11.52
N GLU A 702 -11.86 8.96 -11.88
CA GLU A 702 -12.70 8.06 -11.07
C GLU A 702 -12.88 6.67 -11.69
N THR A 703 -12.93 6.56 -13.02
CA THR A 703 -13.19 5.30 -13.73
C THR A 703 -12.07 4.88 -14.67
N LEU A 704 -12.14 3.64 -15.19
CA LEU A 704 -11.17 3.10 -16.16
C LEU A 704 -11.20 3.86 -17.47
N GLU A 705 -12.38 4.30 -17.87
CA GLU A 705 -12.55 5.09 -19.08
C GLU A 705 -11.83 6.43 -18.92
N ASP A 706 -11.94 7.04 -17.74
CA ASP A 706 -11.28 8.30 -17.44
C ASP A 706 -9.76 8.16 -17.34
N ALA A 707 -9.25 7.13 -16.66
CA ALA A 707 -7.81 6.88 -16.57
C ALA A 707 -7.18 6.66 -17.96
N LYS A 708 -7.87 5.91 -18.83
CA LYS A 708 -7.46 5.71 -20.22
C LYS A 708 -7.58 6.99 -21.03
N GLU A 709 -8.61 7.81 -20.83
CA GLU A 709 -8.74 9.10 -21.48
C GLU A 709 -7.62 10.06 -21.06
N MET A 710 -7.26 10.07 -19.77
CA MET A 710 -6.15 10.86 -19.25
C MET A 710 -4.83 10.46 -19.88
N GLU A 711 -4.52 9.17 -19.93
CA GLU A 711 -3.33 8.63 -20.60
C GLU A 711 -3.32 9.05 -22.08
N ASP A 712 -4.40 8.79 -22.80
CA ASP A 712 -4.58 9.16 -24.20
C ASP A 712 -4.35 10.66 -24.46
N VAL A 713 -4.82 11.52 -23.56
CA VAL A 713 -4.64 12.98 -23.66
C VAL A 713 -3.21 13.34 -23.34
N TYR A 714 -2.64 12.77 -22.29
CA TYR A 714 -1.27 13.00 -21.86
C TYR A 714 -0.26 12.60 -22.95
N ASP A 715 -0.42 11.45 -23.58
CA ASP A 715 0.42 11.00 -24.68
C ASP A 715 0.29 11.91 -25.90
N LYS A 716 -0.94 12.32 -26.25
CA LYS A 716 -1.15 13.34 -27.29
C LYS A 716 -0.48 14.67 -26.97
N VAL A 717 -0.39 15.06 -25.69
CA VAL A 717 0.36 16.26 -25.28
C VAL A 717 1.86 16.04 -25.48
N ARG A 718 2.38 14.86 -25.10
CA ARG A 718 3.81 14.54 -25.27
C ARG A 718 4.20 14.41 -26.74
N GLU A 719 3.35 13.85 -27.57
CA GLU A 719 3.56 13.75 -29.03
C GLU A 719 3.39 15.11 -29.74
N ASP A 720 2.82 16.11 -29.08
CA ASP A 720 2.63 17.43 -29.68
C ASP A 720 3.99 18.04 -30.06
N SER A 721 4.16 18.30 -31.35
CA SER A 721 5.32 18.99 -31.91
C SER A 721 5.66 20.30 -31.18
N LEU A 722 4.69 21.05 -30.66
CA LEU A 722 4.93 22.28 -29.91
C LEU A 722 5.49 21.98 -28.53
N TYR A 723 4.99 20.94 -27.85
CA TYR A 723 5.52 20.48 -26.57
C TYR A 723 6.97 20.00 -26.73
N GLN A 724 7.23 19.12 -27.69
CA GLN A 724 8.58 18.60 -27.96
C GLN A 724 9.57 19.72 -28.30
N ASN A 725 9.13 20.72 -29.06
CA ASN A 725 9.95 21.88 -29.37
C ASN A 725 10.27 22.74 -28.14
N LEU A 726 9.28 23.00 -27.27
CA LEU A 726 9.49 23.73 -26.02
C LEU A 726 10.42 22.96 -25.08
N LEU A 727 10.22 21.65 -24.93
CA LEU A 727 11.09 20.79 -24.13
C LEU A 727 12.53 20.80 -24.64
N ALA A 728 12.73 20.69 -25.96
CA ALA A 728 14.05 20.79 -26.57
C ALA A 728 14.71 22.15 -26.31
N MET A 729 13.94 23.25 -26.35
CA MET A 729 14.44 24.59 -26.00
C MET A 729 14.92 24.67 -24.55
N VAL A 730 14.14 24.15 -23.61
CA VAL A 730 14.49 24.11 -22.18
C VAL A 730 15.74 23.26 -21.96
N ASN A 731 15.83 22.10 -22.61
CA ASN A 731 16.99 21.22 -22.51
C ASN A 731 18.27 21.87 -23.06
N VAL A 732 18.18 22.56 -24.21
CA VAL A 732 19.33 23.30 -24.77
C VAL A 732 19.75 24.45 -23.86
N HIS A 733 18.80 25.24 -23.36
CA HIS A 733 19.11 26.33 -22.44
C HIS A 733 19.77 25.82 -21.15
N THR A 734 19.24 24.74 -20.58
CA THR A 734 19.81 24.09 -19.40
C THR A 734 21.24 23.61 -19.70
N ALA A 735 21.45 22.90 -20.80
CA ALA A 735 22.78 22.42 -21.20
C ALA A 735 23.79 23.56 -21.38
N GLU A 736 23.39 24.67 -21.99
CA GLU A 736 24.22 25.87 -22.14
C GLU A 736 24.61 26.48 -20.78
N GLN A 737 23.67 26.57 -19.82
CA GLN A 737 23.97 27.09 -18.48
C GLN A 737 25.00 26.24 -17.73
N PHE A 738 24.98 24.93 -17.92
CA PHE A 738 25.94 23.99 -17.33
C PHE A 738 27.23 23.82 -18.17
N GLY A 739 27.37 24.55 -19.28
CA GLY A 739 28.57 24.53 -20.12
C GLY A 739 28.80 23.24 -20.90
N LEU A 740 27.73 22.48 -21.15
CA LEU A 740 27.76 21.26 -21.96
C LEU A 740 27.83 21.63 -23.46
N ASP A 741 28.49 20.79 -24.25
CA ASP A 741 28.66 21.02 -25.69
C ASP A 741 27.37 20.64 -26.44
N VAL A 742 26.53 21.62 -26.77
CA VAL A 742 25.26 21.39 -27.46
C VAL A 742 25.50 21.24 -28.97
N PRO A 743 25.08 20.13 -29.60
CA PRO A 743 25.23 19.96 -31.05
C PRO A 743 24.56 21.09 -31.83
N ILE A 744 25.27 21.69 -32.80
CA ILE A 744 24.75 22.76 -33.68
C ILE A 744 23.44 22.37 -34.40
N VAL A 745 23.19 21.07 -34.58
CA VAL A 745 21.95 20.54 -35.16
C VAL A 745 20.75 20.78 -34.24
N ALA A 746 20.89 20.58 -32.93
CA ALA A 746 19.82 20.82 -31.94
C ALA A 746 19.39 22.29 -31.92
N ILE A 747 20.35 23.21 -31.98
CA ILE A 747 20.12 24.66 -32.05
C ILE A 747 19.37 25.06 -33.33
N ARG A 748 19.63 24.38 -34.46
CA ARG A 748 18.98 24.68 -35.74
C ARG A 748 17.54 24.17 -35.81
N THR A 749 17.24 22.99 -35.29
CA THR A 749 15.87 22.43 -35.31
C THR A 749 14.88 23.33 -34.58
N ILE A 750 15.26 23.80 -33.39
CA ILE A 750 14.51 24.76 -32.55
C ILE A 750 14.14 26.05 -33.30
N GLY A 751 15.07 26.61 -34.09
CA GLY A 751 14.88 27.88 -34.78
C GLY A 751 14.00 27.80 -36.04
N THR A 752 13.76 26.61 -36.59
CA THR A 752 13.05 26.45 -37.88
C THR A 752 11.61 25.92 -37.73
N GLU A 753 11.33 25.10 -36.70
CA GLU A 753 10.02 24.42 -36.57
C GLU A 753 8.95 25.24 -35.85
N CYS A 754 9.32 26.10 -34.88
CA CYS A 754 8.39 27.11 -34.33
C CYS A 754 7.83 28.05 -35.41
N CYS A 755 8.50 28.21 -36.56
CA CYS A 755 8.05 29.08 -37.64
C CYS A 755 7.03 28.44 -38.60
N THR A 756 6.90 27.11 -38.63
CA THR A 756 6.17 26.41 -39.70
C THR A 756 4.70 26.13 -39.40
N VAL A 757 4.25 26.23 -38.14
CA VAL A 757 2.87 25.87 -37.75
C VAL A 757 1.85 27.01 -38.00
N SER A 758 2.29 28.23 -38.33
CA SER A 758 1.39 29.40 -38.45
C SER A 758 0.57 29.50 -39.76
N ASN A 759 0.47 28.45 -40.58
CA ASN A 759 -0.26 28.49 -41.86
C ASN A 759 -1.25 27.32 -42.05
N GLY A 760 -2.29 27.26 -41.21
CA GLY A 760 -3.55 26.56 -41.53
C GLY A 760 -4.40 27.33 -42.56
N PRO A 761 -5.24 26.66 -43.37
CA PRO A 761 -5.83 27.25 -44.58
C PRO A 761 -6.90 28.31 -44.26
N SER A 762 -6.60 29.55 -44.64
CA SER A 762 -7.55 30.67 -44.70
C SER A 762 -8.91 30.26 -45.27
N ARG A 763 -9.98 30.46 -44.47
CA ARG A 763 -11.40 30.41 -44.86
C ARG A 763 -11.61 30.98 -46.26
N ARG A 764 -11.87 30.12 -47.25
CA ARG A 764 -12.27 30.53 -48.60
C ARG A 764 -13.66 31.18 -48.54
N ASN A 765 -13.68 32.48 -48.83
CA ASN A 765 -14.86 33.27 -49.14
C ASN A 765 -15.87 32.53 -50.03
N LEU A 766 -17.08 32.31 -49.52
CA LEU A 766 -18.27 31.96 -50.28
C LEU A 766 -18.60 33.11 -51.27
N ARG A 767 -18.09 33.02 -52.50
CA ARG A 767 -18.66 33.77 -53.63
C ARG A 767 -19.69 32.91 -54.35
N ARG A 768 -20.96 33.26 -54.14
CA ARG A 768 -22.13 32.84 -54.92
C ARG A 768 -21.80 32.83 -56.43
N ARG A 769 -21.96 31.67 -57.08
CA ARG A 769 -22.19 31.58 -58.53
C ARG A 769 -23.57 30.97 -58.75
N THR A 770 -24.52 31.80 -59.17
CA THR A 770 -25.77 31.36 -59.80
C THR A 770 -25.49 30.84 -61.21
N PRO A 771 -26.31 29.90 -61.72
CA PRO A 771 -25.96 29.08 -62.88
C PRO A 771 -26.41 29.73 -64.19
N ARG A 772 -25.66 29.52 -65.27
CA ARG A 772 -26.19 29.64 -66.64
C ARG A 772 -25.59 28.60 -67.58
N ARG A 773 -26.51 27.70 -67.95
CA ARG A 773 -26.59 26.80 -69.11
C ARG A 773 -25.60 25.65 -69.23
#